data_AF-A0AAU5TK13-F1
#
_entry.id   AF-A0AAU5TK13-F1
#
_cell.length_a   1.000
_cell.length_b   1.000
_cell.length_c   1.000
_cell.angle_alpha   90.00
_cell.angle_beta   90.00
_cell.angle_gamma   90.00
#
_symmetry.space_group_name_H-M   'P 1'
#
loop_
_entity.id
_entity.type
_entity.pdbx_description
1 polymer ?
#
loop_
_entity_poly.entity_id
_entity_poly.type
_entity_poly.pdbx_seq_one_letter_code
_entity_poly.pdbx_strand_id
1 'polypeptide(L)'
;MTTAPSYDSARTRPAPAFPLPDLTTSLPAGPVEASPAALAEAERITAAPPAELFARLLADQESESALIAARRVLTAFLATEEGEGGPGDADADADAVAVHVLAARAELAAALVPLREHDDPGIRAAVLRQRAPLALTGACWLDTVSQAATQPAEIVGRLFGQHWLLQGEGTAEAGQPARRRRALAGQGVYLPEVEAAGFLRDAGARPVTALHAAFRVALSRLPAAFLPEVVGVHYAAHALGVDELLLGGEPVLAESDVRPLLAEYLAFTAQSPTGPEDRRRALAAVRLMVRLEREHTAALTELARWQEGLSLDDQVAAIVARHAPHAGRQHRAVRLGTRKLTDWLDDEHLDAAAFVAEFRTSRQVRPARDGGPCRFLKSIKFGGPMFGIFDEREAAVFTAWTRSIAAGEPAGPPSGPATAGDAAARAWTVRLAAARPADLVPREPGPAPDERTFFHRIVNFERYPHVLPLARARAEAGLTEAELLFTHGAGGLLTDAEYFDYTPEALLERVERIYWDKLVDPYEPLTEIPDRDQVVFEQSTYALGSLIDGTWAHRIANLGRRARRSDDMLFSIYADEMGRGDMAKNHITIIHKVLASMDMDLPHIRQDAFLDQGDLPDHLYGFSVHQVCLSLFPDTLYNEILGYNLGIEMFGLGAMRLHEIQKLRSHGFDISYEEAHLSIDNFSAGHARQSAEIVVAYLDDVRRASGEEAVQREWRRIWRGYASFAYFVEHALVKRVRSAQAGPVTTAPAAADLVI
;
A
#
# COMPACT_ATOMS: atom_id res chain seq x y z
N MET A 1 -51.98 -2.17 26.72
CA MET A 1 -51.63 -0.74 26.60
C MET A 1 -50.56 -0.41 27.61
N THR A 2 -49.33 -0.71 27.25
CA THR A 2 -48.11 -0.36 27.98
C THR A 2 -47.31 0.44 26.97
N THR A 3 -47.31 1.75 27.17
CA THR A 3 -46.65 2.74 26.33
C THR A 3 -45.14 2.48 26.32
N ALA A 4 -44.58 2.30 25.12
CA ALA A 4 -43.14 2.34 24.89
C ALA A 4 -42.56 3.66 25.43
N PRO A 5 -41.33 3.68 25.97
CA PRO A 5 -40.71 4.92 26.39
C PRO A 5 -40.44 5.79 25.15
N SER A 6 -40.97 7.02 25.17
CA SER A 6 -40.70 8.06 24.19
C SER A 6 -39.19 8.33 24.11
N TYR A 7 -38.61 8.21 22.90
CA TYR A 7 -37.19 8.36 22.56
C TYR A 7 -36.62 9.78 22.75
N ASP A 8 -37.30 10.66 23.49
CA ASP A 8 -37.08 12.11 23.46
C ASP A 8 -36.27 12.65 24.66
N SER A 9 -35.88 11.80 25.62
CA SER A 9 -35.27 12.26 26.88
C SER A 9 -33.75 12.08 27.03
N ALA A 10 -33.02 11.75 25.96
CA ALA A 10 -31.55 11.60 26.02
C ALA A 10 -30.76 12.45 24.99
N ARG A 11 -31.39 13.42 24.32
CA ARG A 11 -30.68 14.39 23.45
C ARG A 11 -30.01 15.49 24.27
N THR A 12 -28.99 15.16 25.06
CA THR A 12 -28.12 16.18 25.69
C THR A 12 -27.16 16.75 24.65
N ARG A 13 -27.68 17.71 23.86
CA ARG A 13 -27.13 18.41 22.69
C ARG A 13 -27.12 17.59 21.39
N PRO A 14 -27.74 18.08 20.30
CA PRO A 14 -27.56 17.46 18.99
C PRO A 14 -26.08 17.60 18.62
N ALA A 15 -25.40 16.48 18.43
CA ALA A 15 -24.10 16.47 17.79
C ALA A 15 -24.24 17.08 16.38
N PRO A 16 -23.23 17.79 15.86
CA PRO A 16 -23.33 18.41 14.54
C PRO A 16 -23.51 17.33 13.47
N ALA A 17 -24.55 17.46 12.64
CA ALA A 17 -24.80 16.59 11.50
C ALA A 17 -23.57 16.55 10.57
N PHE A 18 -23.24 15.36 10.06
CA PHE A 18 -22.20 15.22 9.04
C PHE A 18 -22.69 15.73 7.68
N PRO A 19 -22.14 16.82 7.15
CA PRO A 19 -22.61 17.38 5.89
C PRO A 19 -22.11 16.56 4.69
N LEU A 20 -23.00 16.30 3.74
CA LEU A 20 -22.66 15.82 2.41
C LEU A 20 -22.83 16.94 1.37
N PRO A 21 -21.91 17.12 0.42
CA PRO A 21 -20.66 16.37 0.26
C PRO A 21 -19.64 16.67 1.37
N ASP A 22 -18.78 15.70 1.68
CA ASP A 22 -17.70 15.85 2.65
C ASP A 22 -16.51 16.57 2.03
N LEU A 23 -16.35 17.85 2.38
CA LEU A 23 -15.31 18.74 1.84
C LEU A 23 -14.06 18.78 2.72
N THR A 24 -13.82 17.77 3.55
CA THR A 24 -12.68 17.73 4.46
C THR A 24 -11.35 17.80 3.72
N THR A 25 -10.48 18.71 4.16
CA THR A 25 -9.15 18.95 3.57
C THR A 25 -8.02 18.23 4.31
N SER A 26 -8.23 17.90 5.59
CA SER A 26 -7.32 17.11 6.43
C SER A 26 -8.05 16.56 7.64
N LEU A 27 -7.47 15.54 8.30
CA LEU A 27 -7.98 15.04 9.57
C LEU A 27 -7.84 16.10 10.69
N PRO A 28 -8.68 16.03 11.75
CA PRO A 28 -8.53 16.89 12.92
C PRO A 28 -7.11 16.84 13.51
N ALA A 29 -6.53 18.00 13.79
CA ALA A 29 -5.22 18.11 14.40
C ALA A 29 -5.24 17.62 15.86
N GLY A 30 -4.16 16.98 16.30
CA GLY A 30 -4.01 16.55 17.69
C GLY A 30 -2.69 15.84 17.95
N PRO A 31 -2.37 15.55 19.22
CA PRO A 31 -1.19 14.76 19.56
C PRO A 31 -1.31 13.35 18.98
N VAL A 32 -0.17 12.79 18.60
CA VAL A 32 -0.02 11.41 18.12
C VAL A 32 0.51 10.56 19.27
N GLU A 33 -0.30 9.63 19.74
CA GLU A 33 0.01 8.81 20.91
C GLU A 33 0.76 7.54 20.49
N ALA A 34 2.00 7.40 20.97
CA ALA A 34 2.93 6.34 20.61
C ALA A 34 3.62 5.73 21.83
N SER A 35 3.82 4.42 21.84
CA SER A 35 4.51 3.69 22.90
C SER A 35 6.00 4.05 22.95
N PRO A 36 6.61 4.17 24.15
CA PRO A 36 8.05 4.39 24.29
C PRO A 36 8.90 3.35 23.54
N ALA A 37 8.46 2.09 23.51
CA ALA A 37 9.14 1.02 22.79
C ALA A 37 9.13 1.25 21.27
N ALA A 38 7.99 1.64 20.70
CA ALA A 38 7.88 1.91 19.28
C ALA A 38 8.63 3.18 18.87
N LEU A 39 8.66 4.21 19.73
CA LEU A 39 9.50 5.40 19.54
C LEU A 39 11.00 5.03 19.42
N ALA A 40 11.48 4.17 20.33
CA ALA A 40 12.88 3.71 20.32
C ALA A 40 13.20 2.83 19.09
N GLU A 41 12.27 1.98 18.65
CA GLU A 41 12.45 1.21 17.41
C GLU A 41 12.40 2.10 16.16
N ALA A 42 11.50 3.07 16.09
CA ALA A 42 11.45 4.01 14.98
C ALA A 42 12.76 4.82 14.84
N GLU A 43 13.43 5.12 15.95
CA GLU A 43 14.77 5.71 15.95
C GLU A 43 15.82 4.79 15.33
N ARG A 44 15.81 3.50 15.66
CA ARG A 44 16.72 2.52 15.05
C ARG A 44 16.43 2.37 13.56
N ILE A 45 15.17 2.28 13.15
CA ILE A 45 14.76 2.18 11.75
C ILE A 45 15.26 3.41 10.96
N THR A 46 15.05 4.62 11.48
CA THR A 46 15.45 5.86 10.77
C THR A 46 16.94 6.17 10.81
N ALA A 47 17.69 5.55 11.73
CA ALA A 47 19.15 5.63 11.76
C ALA A 47 19.84 4.61 10.84
N ALA A 48 19.10 3.64 10.29
CA ALA A 48 19.63 2.62 9.41
C ALA A 48 20.12 3.22 8.06
N PRO A 49 21.02 2.54 7.34
CA PRO A 49 21.40 2.93 5.99
C PRO A 49 20.18 3.11 5.08
N PRO A 50 20.19 4.06 4.12
CA PRO A 50 19.03 4.36 3.28
C PRO A 50 18.34 3.18 2.61
N ALA A 51 19.11 2.19 2.15
CA ALA A 51 18.55 0.99 1.52
C ALA A 51 17.79 0.11 2.53
N GLU A 52 18.28 0.02 3.77
CA GLU A 52 17.63 -0.71 4.85
C GLU A 52 16.39 0.02 5.35
N LEU A 53 16.45 1.36 5.47
CA LEU A 53 15.28 2.19 5.77
C LEU A 53 14.15 1.97 4.76
N PHE A 54 14.46 2.05 3.46
CA PHE A 54 13.49 1.79 2.39
C PHE A 54 12.89 0.38 2.51
N ALA A 55 13.74 -0.64 2.61
CA ALA A 55 13.31 -2.03 2.70
C ALA A 55 12.43 -2.27 3.94
N ARG A 56 12.76 -1.64 5.07
CA ARG A 56 12.00 -1.79 6.31
C ARG A 56 10.61 -1.15 6.20
N LEU A 57 10.50 0.06 5.69
CA LEU A 57 9.20 0.75 5.50
C LEU A 57 8.32 0.07 4.45
N LEU A 58 8.92 -0.59 3.46
CA LEU A 58 8.19 -1.34 2.44
C LEU A 58 7.64 -2.66 3.01
N ALA A 59 8.45 -3.40 3.77
CA ALA A 59 8.08 -4.72 4.28
C ALA A 59 7.12 -4.64 5.47
N ASP A 60 7.41 -3.76 6.44
CA ASP A 60 6.66 -3.62 7.69
C ASP A 60 5.66 -2.45 7.55
N GLN A 61 4.40 -2.77 7.26
CA GLN A 61 3.33 -1.78 7.09
C GLN A 61 2.27 -1.84 8.21
N GLU A 62 2.42 -2.76 9.16
CA GLU A 62 1.45 -3.00 10.24
C GLU A 62 1.93 -2.55 11.61
N SER A 63 3.25 -2.42 11.80
CA SER A 63 3.77 -2.11 13.12
C SER A 63 3.65 -0.63 13.45
N GLU A 64 3.40 -0.38 14.73
CA GLU A 64 3.44 0.96 15.31
C GLU A 64 4.77 1.68 15.00
N SER A 65 5.89 0.97 15.15
CA SER A 65 7.23 1.54 14.94
C SER A 65 7.49 1.92 13.48
N ALA A 66 6.96 1.18 12.52
CA ALA A 66 7.05 1.53 11.10
C ALA A 66 6.24 2.80 10.77
N LEU A 67 5.04 2.97 11.34
CA LEU A 67 4.25 4.20 11.17
C LEU A 67 4.97 5.41 11.78
N ILE A 68 5.57 5.27 12.96
CA ILE A 68 6.35 6.35 13.58
C ILE A 68 7.62 6.64 12.77
N ALA A 69 8.30 5.63 12.24
CA ALA A 69 9.45 5.80 11.36
C ALA A 69 9.07 6.56 10.08
N ALA A 70 7.93 6.22 9.47
CA ALA A 70 7.38 6.96 8.34
C ALA A 70 7.11 8.43 8.71
N ARG A 71 6.50 8.71 9.87
CA ARG A 71 6.28 10.09 10.34
C ARG A 71 7.59 10.86 10.48
N ARG A 72 8.64 10.24 11.04
CA ARG A 72 9.97 10.86 11.15
C ARG A 72 10.59 11.17 9.77
N VAL A 73 10.44 10.28 8.80
CA VAL A 73 10.87 10.52 7.41
C VAL A 73 10.11 11.71 6.82
N LEU A 74 8.77 11.75 6.96
CA LEU A 74 7.96 12.86 6.46
C LEU A 74 8.35 14.19 7.12
N THR A 75 8.53 14.22 8.45
CA THR A 75 9.03 15.41 9.16
C THR A 75 10.38 15.89 8.63
N ALA A 76 11.30 14.98 8.31
CA ALA A 76 12.62 15.35 7.78
C ALA A 76 12.55 16.01 6.39
N PHE A 77 11.63 15.53 5.55
CA PHE A 77 11.49 15.98 4.16
C PHE A 77 10.62 17.24 4.03
N LEU A 78 9.59 17.36 4.87
CA LEU A 78 8.63 18.46 4.85
C LEU A 78 9.08 19.68 5.67
N ALA A 79 10.16 19.56 6.44
CA ALA A 79 10.75 20.70 7.15
C ALA A 79 11.15 21.79 6.13
N THR A 80 10.46 22.93 6.19
CA THR A 80 10.70 24.06 5.29
C THR A 80 12.09 24.65 5.52
N GLU A 81 12.88 24.83 4.46
CA GLU A 81 13.96 25.81 4.48
C GLU A 81 13.31 27.21 4.49
N GLU A 82 13.49 27.96 5.57
CA GLU A 82 13.04 29.35 5.65
C GLU A 82 13.58 30.15 4.45
N GLY A 83 12.72 30.48 3.48
CA GLY A 83 13.08 31.33 2.34
C GLY A 83 12.71 30.84 0.94
N GLU A 84 12.25 29.60 0.75
CA GLU A 84 11.90 29.09 -0.60
C GLU A 84 10.49 29.49 -1.10
N GLY A 85 9.66 30.11 -0.26
CA GLY A 85 8.32 30.61 -0.64
C GLY A 85 8.24 32.14 -0.49
N GLY A 86 8.02 32.86 -1.59
CA GLY A 86 7.68 34.27 -1.53
C GLY A 86 6.28 34.50 -0.96
N PRO A 87 5.95 35.68 -0.42
CA PRO A 87 4.63 35.97 0.16
C PRO A 87 3.42 35.71 -0.77
N GLY A 88 3.61 35.75 -2.10
CA GLY A 88 2.56 35.49 -3.10
C GLY A 88 2.30 34.01 -3.40
N ASP A 89 3.08 33.08 -2.85
CA ASP A 89 2.99 31.64 -3.14
C ASP A 89 1.92 30.94 -2.28
N ALA A 90 1.50 31.54 -1.16
CA ALA A 90 0.45 30.98 -0.30
C ALA A 90 -0.95 31.05 -0.93
N ASP A 91 -1.19 32.04 -1.80
CA ASP A 91 -2.47 32.27 -2.46
C ASP A 91 -2.50 31.76 -3.91
N ALA A 92 -1.45 31.05 -4.36
CA ALA A 92 -1.36 30.52 -5.73
C ALA A 92 -2.52 29.56 -6.03
N ASP A 93 -3.27 29.83 -7.11
CA ASP A 93 -4.28 28.91 -7.64
C ASP A 93 -3.63 27.77 -8.45
N ALA A 94 -4.44 26.80 -8.89
CA ALA A 94 -3.93 25.65 -9.61
C ALA A 94 -3.24 26.00 -10.94
N ASP A 95 -3.65 27.09 -11.61
CA ASP A 95 -3.03 27.52 -12.87
C ASP A 95 -1.65 28.17 -12.62
N ALA A 96 -1.52 28.98 -11.57
CA ALA A 96 -0.24 29.53 -11.15
C ALA A 96 0.74 28.41 -10.73
N VAL A 97 0.25 27.41 -9.99
CA VAL A 97 1.03 26.22 -9.64
C VAL A 97 1.44 25.45 -10.91
N ALA A 98 0.53 25.26 -11.86
CA ALA A 98 0.81 24.58 -13.12
C ALA A 98 1.89 25.28 -13.94
N VAL A 99 1.86 26.61 -14.03
CA VAL A 99 2.91 27.38 -14.70
C VAL A 99 4.29 27.08 -14.09
N HIS A 100 4.38 27.05 -12.75
CA HIS A 100 5.64 26.76 -12.07
C HIS A 100 6.12 25.31 -12.32
N VAL A 101 5.22 24.34 -12.18
CA VAL A 101 5.57 22.92 -12.34
C VAL A 101 5.89 22.56 -13.79
N LEU A 102 5.17 23.12 -14.76
CA LEU A 102 5.44 22.91 -16.19
C LEU A 102 6.75 23.58 -16.64
N ALA A 103 7.12 24.72 -16.04
CA ALA A 103 8.45 25.30 -16.26
C ALA A 103 9.55 24.37 -15.75
N ALA A 104 9.38 23.79 -14.55
CA ALA A 104 10.30 22.77 -14.04
C ALA A 104 10.32 21.50 -14.92
N ARG A 105 9.16 21.05 -15.42
CA ARG A 105 9.09 19.94 -16.38
C ARG A 105 9.92 20.20 -17.64
N ALA A 106 9.85 21.40 -18.21
CA ALA A 106 10.63 21.77 -19.40
C ALA A 106 12.14 21.74 -19.12
N GLU A 107 12.56 22.23 -17.95
CA GLU A 107 13.95 22.14 -17.46
C GLU A 107 14.40 20.68 -17.34
N LEU A 108 13.62 19.84 -16.65
CA LEU A 108 13.93 18.41 -16.49
C LEU A 108 13.98 17.67 -17.82
N ALA A 109 13.05 17.95 -18.74
CA ALA A 109 13.03 17.34 -20.07
C ALA A 109 14.33 17.64 -20.85
N ALA A 110 14.86 18.86 -20.75
CA ALA A 110 16.14 19.22 -21.39
C ALA A 110 17.33 18.40 -20.86
N ALA A 111 17.28 17.94 -19.61
CA ALA A 111 18.29 17.07 -19.02
C ALA A 111 18.03 15.58 -19.29
N LEU A 112 16.76 15.15 -19.28
CA LEU A 112 16.37 13.72 -19.40
C LEU A 112 16.39 13.21 -20.84
N VAL A 113 16.05 14.03 -21.84
CA VAL A 113 16.04 13.60 -23.26
C VAL A 113 17.42 13.12 -23.71
N PRO A 114 18.54 13.84 -23.45
CA PRO A 114 19.88 13.33 -23.75
C PRO A 114 20.22 12.01 -23.06
N LEU A 115 19.73 11.78 -21.82
CA LEU A 115 19.97 10.52 -21.11
C LEU A 115 19.20 9.35 -21.72
N ARG A 116 17.96 9.59 -22.16
CA ARG A 116 17.13 8.62 -22.86
C ARG A 116 17.72 8.24 -24.22
N GLU A 117 18.20 9.24 -24.96
CA GLU A 117 18.69 9.09 -26.33
C GLU A 117 20.20 8.83 -26.41
N HIS A 118 20.88 8.72 -25.27
CA HIS A 118 22.33 8.53 -25.20
C HIS A 118 22.77 7.34 -26.05
N ASP A 119 23.79 7.49 -26.90
CA ASP A 119 24.18 6.46 -27.89
C ASP A 119 24.61 5.13 -27.25
N ASP A 120 25.33 5.17 -26.13
CA ASP A 120 25.77 3.98 -25.38
C ASP A 120 24.58 3.33 -24.61
N PRO A 121 24.13 2.12 -25.00
CA PRO A 121 23.05 1.38 -24.30
C PRO A 121 23.39 1.09 -22.83
N GLY A 122 24.68 1.04 -22.53
CA GLY A 122 25.19 0.82 -21.21
C GLY A 122 24.97 1.94 -20.23
N ILE A 123 25.16 3.17 -20.72
CA ILE A 123 24.91 4.38 -19.95
C ILE A 123 23.42 4.55 -19.75
N ARG A 124 22.61 4.34 -20.80
CA ARG A 124 21.14 4.30 -20.70
C ARG A 124 20.69 3.32 -19.63
N ALA A 125 21.20 2.08 -19.64
CA ALA A 125 20.85 1.06 -18.66
C ALA A 125 21.27 1.43 -17.23
N ALA A 126 22.42 2.10 -17.03
CA ALA A 126 22.86 2.55 -15.70
C ALA A 126 21.95 3.66 -15.15
N VAL A 127 21.58 4.64 -15.99
CA VAL A 127 20.62 5.70 -15.64
C VAL A 127 19.24 5.12 -15.30
N LEU A 128 18.73 4.22 -16.13
CA LEU A 128 17.43 3.58 -15.93
C LEU A 128 17.41 2.72 -14.67
N ARG A 129 18.48 1.95 -14.39
CA ARG A 129 18.64 1.22 -13.14
C ARG A 129 18.58 2.14 -11.92
N GLN A 130 19.27 3.28 -11.99
CA GLN A 130 19.26 4.28 -10.92
C GLN A 130 17.89 4.96 -10.73
N ARG A 131 17.08 5.08 -11.80
CA ARG A 131 15.71 5.61 -11.72
C ARG A 131 14.66 4.57 -11.31
N ALA A 132 14.90 3.30 -11.56
CA ALA A 132 13.93 2.23 -11.38
C ALA A 132 13.27 2.17 -9.99
N PRO A 133 13.97 2.39 -8.86
CA PRO A 133 13.31 2.41 -7.54
C PRO A 133 12.22 3.48 -7.43
N LEU A 134 12.39 4.66 -8.03
CA LEU A 134 11.37 5.71 -8.03
C LEU A 134 10.27 5.42 -9.05
N ALA A 135 10.63 4.92 -10.23
CA ALA A 135 9.66 4.59 -11.28
C ALA A 135 8.70 3.46 -10.86
N LEU A 136 9.23 2.43 -10.18
CA LEU A 136 8.48 1.24 -9.77
C LEU A 136 7.78 1.37 -8.41
N THR A 137 8.09 2.41 -7.64
CA THR A 137 7.30 2.84 -6.46
C THR A 137 6.28 3.93 -6.83
N GLY A 138 6.08 4.18 -8.14
CA GLY A 138 5.21 5.26 -8.64
C GLY A 138 3.79 5.18 -8.10
N ALA A 139 3.28 6.32 -7.65
CA ALA A 139 1.94 6.51 -7.10
C ALA A 139 1.60 5.75 -5.80
N CYS A 140 2.58 5.14 -5.12
CA CYS A 140 2.30 4.40 -3.88
C CYS A 140 1.74 5.27 -2.75
N TRP A 141 1.95 6.59 -2.77
CA TRP A 141 1.36 7.53 -1.79
C TRP A 141 -0.18 7.48 -1.75
N LEU A 142 -0.84 6.87 -2.73
CA LEU A 142 -2.28 6.67 -2.77
C LEU A 142 -2.75 5.33 -2.18
N ASP A 143 -1.84 4.38 -1.93
CA ASP A 143 -2.15 2.99 -1.56
C ASP A 143 -3.16 2.88 -0.40
N THR A 144 -3.06 3.79 0.58
CA THR A 144 -3.92 3.77 1.77
C THR A 144 -4.70 5.07 1.97
N VAL A 145 -4.81 5.92 0.94
CA VAL A 145 -5.53 7.21 1.02
C VAL A 145 -7.02 7.00 1.29
N SER A 146 -7.58 5.92 0.75
CA SER A 146 -8.94 5.47 1.01
C SER A 146 -8.95 4.57 2.24
N GLN A 147 -9.61 5.05 3.30
CA GLN A 147 -9.76 4.33 4.57
C GLN A 147 -10.95 4.90 5.36
N ALA A 148 -11.36 4.20 6.43
CA ALA A 148 -12.51 4.59 7.24
C ALA A 148 -12.43 6.03 7.78
N ALA A 149 -11.23 6.54 8.07
CA ALA A 149 -11.07 7.92 8.53
C ALA A 149 -11.18 8.98 7.42
N THR A 150 -11.03 8.62 6.14
CA THR A 150 -10.92 9.59 5.04
C THR A 150 -12.10 9.54 4.08
N GLN A 151 -12.71 8.37 3.91
CA GLN A 151 -13.97 8.25 3.21
C GLN A 151 -15.09 8.86 4.06
N PRO A 152 -16.13 9.49 3.46
CA PRO A 152 -16.36 9.70 2.03
C PRO A 152 -15.90 11.09 1.52
N ALA A 153 -14.73 11.61 1.94
CA ALA A 153 -14.31 12.94 1.48
C ALA A 153 -14.18 13.01 -0.05
N GLU A 154 -14.72 14.07 -0.65
CA GLU A 154 -14.73 14.27 -2.12
C GLU A 154 -13.34 14.17 -2.73
N ILE A 155 -12.33 14.78 -2.08
CA ILE A 155 -10.95 14.73 -2.56
C ILE A 155 -10.37 13.32 -2.51
N VAL A 156 -10.76 12.51 -1.51
CA VAL A 156 -10.30 11.14 -1.33
C VAL A 156 -10.91 10.24 -2.39
N GLY A 157 -12.20 10.41 -2.70
CA GLY A 157 -12.85 9.73 -3.82
C GLY A 157 -12.13 9.97 -5.14
N ARG A 158 -11.78 11.23 -5.45
CA ARG A 158 -11.08 11.58 -6.70
C ARG A 158 -9.66 11.02 -6.76
N LEU A 159 -8.90 11.15 -5.66
CA LEU A 159 -7.57 10.53 -5.55
C LEU A 159 -7.66 9.01 -5.73
N PHE A 160 -8.67 8.38 -5.14
CA PHE A 160 -8.88 6.94 -5.25
C PHE A 160 -9.31 6.50 -6.66
N GLY A 161 -10.16 7.27 -7.35
CA GLY A 161 -10.50 7.01 -8.76
C GLY A 161 -9.26 7.08 -9.67
N GLN A 162 -8.37 8.04 -9.44
CA GLN A 162 -7.09 8.13 -10.14
C GLN A 162 -6.14 6.99 -9.75
N HIS A 163 -6.12 6.58 -8.48
CA HIS A 163 -5.39 5.40 -8.02
C HIS A 163 -5.88 4.12 -8.73
N TRP A 164 -7.19 3.90 -8.80
CA TRP A 164 -7.81 2.77 -9.49
C TRP A 164 -7.35 2.68 -10.96
N LEU A 165 -7.34 3.81 -11.68
CA LEU A 165 -6.84 3.89 -13.05
C LEU A 165 -5.34 3.56 -13.14
N LEU A 166 -4.52 4.14 -12.25
CA LEU A 166 -3.07 3.90 -12.20
C LEU A 166 -2.73 2.44 -11.87
N GLN A 167 -3.58 1.77 -11.08
CA GLN A 167 -3.45 0.37 -10.72
C GLN A 167 -3.99 -0.59 -11.80
N GLY A 168 -4.54 -0.07 -12.90
CA GLY A 168 -4.96 -0.86 -14.07
C GLY A 168 -6.39 -1.40 -14.00
N GLU A 169 -7.24 -0.78 -13.20
CA GLU A 169 -8.69 -1.07 -13.13
C GLU A 169 -9.02 -2.56 -12.95
N GLY A 170 -8.36 -3.20 -11.97
CA GLY A 170 -8.55 -4.62 -11.66
C GLY A 170 -7.67 -5.56 -12.49
N THR A 171 -6.83 -5.03 -13.36
CA THR A 171 -5.82 -5.78 -14.12
C THR A 171 -4.43 -5.18 -13.87
N ALA A 172 -3.64 -5.74 -12.94
CA ALA A 172 -2.33 -5.18 -12.57
C ALA A 172 -1.39 -4.98 -13.76
N GLU A 173 -1.42 -5.87 -14.75
CA GLU A 173 -0.59 -5.78 -15.95
C GLU A 173 -0.92 -4.56 -16.83
N ALA A 174 -2.15 -4.05 -16.74
CA ALA A 174 -2.56 -2.84 -17.44
C ALA A 174 -2.13 -1.56 -16.70
N GLY A 175 -1.79 -1.66 -15.41
CA GLY A 175 -1.42 -0.55 -14.54
C GLY A 175 -0.07 0.08 -14.86
N GLN A 176 0.14 1.29 -14.33
CA GLN A 176 1.35 2.09 -14.53
C GLN A 176 2.63 1.37 -14.08
N PRO A 177 2.70 0.72 -12.89
CA PRO A 177 3.91 0.01 -12.47
C PRO A 177 4.33 -1.09 -13.46
N ALA A 178 3.37 -1.87 -13.97
CA ALA A 178 3.61 -2.91 -14.95
C ALA A 178 4.05 -2.35 -16.32
N ARG A 179 3.46 -1.24 -16.77
CA ARG A 179 3.90 -0.52 -17.99
C ARG A 179 5.35 -0.06 -17.87
N ARG A 180 5.73 0.54 -16.73
CA ARG A 180 7.09 0.99 -16.46
C ARG A 180 8.08 -0.17 -16.37
N ARG A 181 7.71 -1.28 -15.71
CA ARG A 181 8.51 -2.51 -15.68
C ARG A 181 8.77 -3.07 -17.08
N ARG A 182 7.74 -3.12 -17.94
CA ARG A 182 7.90 -3.55 -19.35
C ARG A 182 8.80 -2.60 -20.15
N ALA A 183 8.67 -1.29 -19.94
CA ALA A 183 9.54 -0.31 -20.59
C ALA A 183 11.02 -0.46 -20.18
N LEU A 184 11.29 -0.67 -18.88
CA LEU A 184 12.63 -0.99 -18.37
C LEU A 184 13.19 -2.28 -18.99
N ALA A 185 12.38 -3.35 -19.02
CA ALA A 185 12.78 -4.62 -19.62
C ALA A 185 13.09 -4.48 -21.12
N GLY A 186 12.28 -3.70 -21.86
CA GLY A 186 12.53 -3.36 -23.26
C GLY A 186 13.85 -2.63 -23.51
N GLN A 187 14.42 -1.98 -22.48
CA GLN A 187 15.73 -1.33 -22.50
C GLN A 187 16.85 -2.21 -21.90
N GLY A 188 16.60 -3.50 -21.65
CA GLY A 188 17.57 -4.42 -21.08
C GLY A 188 17.81 -4.26 -19.58
N VAL A 189 16.93 -3.56 -18.87
CA VAL A 189 16.95 -3.44 -17.41
C VAL A 189 15.96 -4.42 -16.80
N TYR A 190 16.49 -5.57 -16.38
CA TYR A 190 15.74 -6.61 -15.68
C TYR A 190 16.06 -6.51 -14.19
N LEU A 191 15.04 -6.21 -13.39
CA LEU A 191 15.13 -6.11 -11.94
C LEU A 191 14.09 -7.03 -11.31
N PRO A 192 14.36 -7.56 -10.10
CA PRO A 192 13.36 -8.32 -9.37
C PRO A 192 12.18 -7.42 -8.94
N GLU A 193 11.20 -8.00 -8.25
CA GLU A 193 10.13 -7.23 -7.62
C GLU A 193 10.67 -6.29 -6.53
N VAL A 194 9.95 -5.20 -6.25
CA VAL A 194 10.45 -4.10 -5.41
C VAL A 194 10.69 -4.52 -3.95
N GLU A 195 9.95 -5.53 -3.49
CA GLU A 195 10.04 -6.16 -2.18
C GLU A 195 11.19 -7.17 -2.08
N ALA A 196 11.82 -7.55 -3.20
CA ALA A 196 12.92 -8.50 -3.17
C ALA A 196 14.13 -7.89 -2.45
N ALA A 197 14.77 -8.67 -1.56
CA ALA A 197 15.95 -8.22 -0.81
C ALA A 197 17.10 -7.72 -1.70
N GLY A 198 17.20 -8.25 -2.93
CA GLY A 198 18.20 -7.84 -3.91
C GLY A 198 17.84 -6.59 -4.73
N PHE A 199 16.62 -6.07 -4.67
CA PHE A 199 16.12 -5.06 -5.60
C PHE A 199 17.00 -3.81 -5.72
N LEU A 200 17.26 -3.12 -4.59
CA LEU A 200 18.09 -1.91 -4.60
C LEU A 200 19.55 -2.20 -4.97
N ARG A 201 20.07 -3.37 -4.58
CA ARG A 201 21.43 -3.78 -4.94
C ARG A 201 21.56 -4.04 -6.44
N ASP A 202 20.61 -4.76 -7.03
CA ASP A 202 20.61 -5.13 -8.45
C ASP A 202 20.30 -3.91 -9.35
N ALA A 203 19.57 -2.92 -8.81
CA ALA A 203 19.41 -1.60 -9.38
C ALA A 203 20.67 -0.71 -9.21
N GLY A 204 21.64 -1.09 -8.37
CA GLY A 204 22.80 -0.25 -8.06
C GLY A 204 22.43 1.07 -7.40
N ALA A 205 21.31 1.10 -6.66
CA ALA A 205 20.67 2.31 -6.19
C ALA A 205 21.59 3.12 -5.25
N ARG A 206 21.94 4.34 -5.67
CA ARG A 206 22.63 5.32 -4.80
C ARG A 206 21.79 5.71 -3.57
N PRO A 207 22.42 6.12 -2.46
CA PRO A 207 21.73 6.55 -1.24
C PRO A 207 20.61 7.58 -1.43
N VAL A 208 20.79 8.58 -2.31
CA VAL A 208 19.76 9.59 -2.59
C VAL A 208 18.48 8.98 -3.15
N THR A 209 18.60 7.95 -4.00
CA THR A 209 17.45 7.27 -4.60
C THR A 209 16.70 6.43 -3.58
N ALA A 210 17.43 5.73 -2.71
CA ALA A 210 16.80 5.00 -1.61
C ALA A 210 16.07 5.95 -0.64
N LEU A 211 16.64 7.11 -0.33
CA LEU A 211 16.00 8.14 0.51
C LEU A 211 14.75 8.74 -0.14
N HIS A 212 14.81 9.11 -1.42
CA HIS A 212 13.65 9.61 -2.16
C HIS A 212 12.55 8.55 -2.28
N ALA A 213 12.91 7.28 -2.47
CA ALA A 213 11.94 6.17 -2.48
C ALA A 213 11.33 5.97 -1.09
N ALA A 214 12.14 6.06 -0.02
CA ALA A 214 11.67 5.97 1.37
C ALA A 214 10.68 7.10 1.71
N PHE A 215 10.85 8.32 1.18
CA PHE A 215 9.87 9.39 1.33
C PHE A 215 8.50 9.03 0.72
N ARG A 216 8.48 8.49 -0.51
CA ARG A 216 7.22 8.07 -1.17
C ARG A 216 6.52 6.96 -0.38
N VAL A 217 7.29 5.96 0.06
CA VAL A 217 6.77 4.88 0.90
C VAL A 217 6.29 5.40 2.26
N ALA A 218 7.01 6.33 2.90
CA ALA A 218 6.58 6.94 4.15
C ALA A 218 5.23 7.69 4.00
N LEU A 219 5.05 8.42 2.90
CA LEU A 219 3.78 9.11 2.62
C LEU A 219 2.61 8.13 2.46
N SER A 220 2.88 6.97 1.82
CA SER A 220 1.90 5.88 1.69
C SER A 220 1.55 5.14 3.00
N ARG A 221 2.22 5.44 4.12
CA ARG A 221 1.90 4.87 5.43
C ARG A 221 1.02 5.79 6.27
N LEU A 222 0.98 7.09 5.95
CA LEU A 222 0.26 8.10 6.73
C LEU A 222 -0.55 9.06 5.84
N PRO A 223 -1.24 8.61 4.77
CA PRO A 223 -1.87 9.53 3.85
C PRO A 223 -3.10 10.25 4.45
N ALA A 224 -3.73 9.76 5.52
CA ALA A 224 -4.81 10.53 6.14
C ALA A 224 -4.30 11.72 6.95
N ALA A 225 -3.25 11.53 7.75
CA ALA A 225 -2.62 12.62 8.50
C ALA A 225 -1.89 13.61 7.57
N PHE A 226 -1.44 13.14 6.41
CA PHE A 226 -0.70 13.91 5.41
C PHE A 226 -1.49 14.09 4.10
N LEU A 227 -2.82 14.17 4.17
CA LEU A 227 -3.68 14.34 3.00
C LEU A 227 -3.32 15.57 2.14
N PRO A 228 -3.02 16.76 2.71
CA PRO A 228 -2.55 17.88 1.90
C PRO A 228 -1.27 17.57 1.11
N GLU A 229 -0.32 16.88 1.73
CA GLU A 229 0.92 16.49 1.09
C GLU A 229 0.71 15.44 0.00
N VAL A 230 -0.22 14.49 0.21
CA VAL A 230 -0.64 13.53 -0.81
C VAL A 230 -1.17 14.26 -2.05
N VAL A 231 -2.05 15.25 -1.89
CA VAL A 231 -2.58 16.05 -3.01
C VAL A 231 -1.45 16.76 -3.75
N GLY A 232 -0.55 17.43 -3.03
CA GLY A 232 0.55 18.18 -3.62
C GLY A 232 1.56 17.29 -4.36
N VAL A 233 1.98 16.19 -3.73
CA VAL A 233 2.87 15.19 -4.34
C VAL A 233 2.23 14.57 -5.57
N HIS A 234 0.95 14.19 -5.47
CA HIS A 234 0.20 13.56 -6.56
C HIS A 234 0.15 14.46 -7.80
N TYR A 235 -0.26 15.73 -7.63
CA TYR A 235 -0.26 16.69 -8.72
C TYR A 235 1.13 16.85 -9.34
N ALA A 236 2.14 17.15 -8.51
CA ALA A 236 3.48 17.46 -9.01
C ALA A 236 4.15 16.25 -9.70
N ALA A 237 3.99 15.04 -9.17
CA ALA A 237 4.56 13.83 -9.75
C ALA A 237 4.07 13.57 -11.18
N HIS A 238 2.75 13.66 -11.38
CA HIS A 238 2.13 13.42 -12.68
C HIS A 238 2.29 14.60 -13.64
N ALA A 239 2.22 15.84 -13.14
CA ALA A 239 2.49 17.03 -13.94
C ALA A 239 3.93 17.06 -14.47
N LEU A 240 4.93 16.64 -13.67
CA LEU A 240 6.32 16.54 -14.13
C LEU A 240 6.52 15.37 -15.10
N GLY A 241 5.96 14.18 -14.81
CA GLY A 241 6.03 13.01 -15.69
C GLY A 241 7.46 12.55 -15.99
N VAL A 242 8.36 12.62 -15.01
CA VAL A 242 9.81 12.34 -15.17
C VAL A 242 10.06 10.91 -15.69
N ASP A 243 9.31 9.94 -15.19
CA ASP A 243 9.48 8.53 -15.58
C ASP A 243 9.09 8.33 -17.05
N GLU A 244 7.99 8.92 -17.48
CA GLU A 244 7.50 8.89 -18.86
C GLU A 244 8.44 9.62 -19.82
N LEU A 245 8.98 10.78 -19.41
CA LEU A 245 9.99 11.50 -20.18
C LEU A 245 11.25 10.65 -20.40
N LEU A 246 11.73 9.98 -19.36
CA LEU A 246 12.94 9.16 -19.43
C LEU A 246 12.72 7.83 -20.17
N LEU A 247 11.56 7.19 -19.98
CA LEU A 247 11.23 5.91 -20.62
C LEU A 247 10.69 6.08 -22.05
N GLY A 248 10.27 7.29 -22.43
CA GLY A 248 9.66 7.58 -23.74
C GLY A 248 8.25 7.01 -23.91
N GLY A 249 7.48 6.91 -22.82
CA GLY A 249 6.11 6.41 -22.84
C GLY A 249 5.07 7.52 -22.64
N GLU A 250 3.82 7.24 -22.99
CA GLU A 250 2.68 8.12 -22.68
C GLU A 250 2.27 7.97 -21.21
N PRO A 251 1.95 9.08 -20.51
CA PRO A 251 1.46 9.01 -19.14
C PRO A 251 0.06 8.40 -19.07
N VAL A 252 -0.21 7.66 -17.99
CA VAL A 252 -1.58 7.19 -17.66
C VAL A 252 -2.44 8.38 -17.22
N LEU A 253 -1.85 9.32 -16.49
CA LEU A 253 -2.46 10.59 -16.10
C LEU A 253 -1.56 11.73 -16.58
N ALA A 254 -2.07 12.57 -17.47
CA ALA A 254 -1.44 13.80 -17.89
C ALA A 254 -1.69 14.94 -16.89
N GLU A 255 -0.96 16.04 -17.03
CA GLU A 255 -1.15 17.24 -16.20
C GLU A 255 -2.60 17.75 -16.25
N SER A 256 -3.23 17.71 -17.42
CA SER A 256 -4.63 18.10 -17.61
C SER A 256 -5.62 17.26 -16.81
N ASP A 257 -5.25 16.03 -16.45
CA ASP A 257 -6.10 15.10 -15.71
C ASP A 257 -5.98 15.32 -14.20
N VAL A 258 -4.81 15.76 -13.72
CA VAL A 258 -4.54 15.96 -12.28
C VAL A 258 -4.71 17.41 -11.82
N ARG A 259 -4.63 18.40 -12.71
CA ARG A 259 -4.85 19.82 -12.37
C ARG A 259 -6.24 20.12 -11.81
N PRO A 260 -7.35 19.57 -12.34
CA PRO A 260 -8.68 19.80 -11.78
C PRO A 260 -8.79 19.35 -10.32
N LEU A 261 -8.15 18.22 -9.96
CA LEU A 261 -8.11 17.71 -8.60
C LEU A 261 -7.42 18.70 -7.65
N LEU A 262 -6.29 19.28 -8.06
CA LEU A 262 -5.61 20.32 -7.28
C LEU A 262 -6.49 21.57 -7.13
N ALA A 263 -7.12 22.02 -8.22
CA ALA A 263 -7.98 23.21 -8.22
C ALA A 263 -9.15 23.07 -7.23
N GLU A 264 -9.81 21.91 -7.22
CA GLU A 264 -10.90 21.61 -6.30
C GLU A 264 -10.41 21.53 -4.86
N TYR A 265 -9.28 20.85 -4.60
CA TYR A 265 -8.72 20.82 -3.25
C TYR A 265 -8.43 22.24 -2.72
N LEU A 266 -7.81 23.09 -3.54
CA LEU A 266 -7.56 24.49 -3.18
C LEU A 266 -8.87 25.27 -2.94
N ALA A 267 -9.95 24.95 -3.67
CA ALA A 267 -11.27 25.52 -3.41
C ALA A 267 -11.90 25.02 -2.09
N PHE A 268 -11.71 23.75 -1.72
CA PHE A 268 -12.14 23.21 -0.43
C PHE A 268 -11.39 23.86 0.73
N THR A 269 -10.09 24.13 0.57
CA THR A 269 -9.32 24.87 1.59
C THR A 269 -9.85 26.28 1.84
N ALA A 270 -10.51 26.91 0.87
CA ALA A 270 -11.13 28.23 1.10
C ALA A 270 -12.35 28.17 2.03
N GLN A 271 -12.95 26.99 2.21
CA GLN A 271 -14.17 26.76 3.00
C GLN A 271 -13.88 26.06 4.34
N SER A 272 -12.69 25.49 4.50
CA SER A 272 -12.29 24.74 5.69
C SER A 272 -11.65 25.65 6.76
N PRO A 273 -11.98 25.47 8.06
CA PRO A 273 -11.29 26.17 9.15
C PRO A 273 -9.78 25.92 9.22
N THR A 274 -9.32 24.72 8.83
CA THR A 274 -7.89 24.35 8.73
C THR A 274 -7.27 24.70 7.38
N GLY A 275 -8.09 25.20 6.46
CA GLY A 275 -7.77 25.42 5.06
C GLY A 275 -6.49 26.22 4.78
N PRO A 276 -6.21 27.34 5.47
CA PRO A 276 -4.96 28.09 5.25
C PRO A 276 -3.68 27.27 5.53
N GLU A 277 -3.70 26.38 6.51
CA GLU A 277 -2.58 25.46 6.78
C GLU A 277 -2.54 24.33 5.75
N ASP A 278 -3.68 23.71 5.47
CA ASP A 278 -3.76 22.62 4.49
C ASP A 278 -3.28 23.07 3.10
N ARG A 279 -3.68 24.27 2.66
CA ARG A 279 -3.20 24.90 1.43
C ARG A 279 -1.68 25.05 1.44
N ARG A 280 -1.11 25.61 2.51
CA ARG A 280 0.34 25.77 2.66
C ARG A 280 1.07 24.44 2.58
N ARG A 281 0.57 23.40 3.27
CA ARG A 281 1.13 22.04 3.26
C ARG A 281 1.10 21.41 1.87
N ALA A 282 -0.02 21.51 1.16
CA ALA A 282 -0.13 20.99 -0.20
C ALA A 282 0.82 21.68 -1.18
N LEU A 283 0.90 23.02 -1.14
CA LEU A 283 1.82 23.78 -2.00
C LEU A 283 3.29 23.54 -1.63
N ALA A 284 3.61 23.36 -0.35
CA ALA A 284 4.95 22.95 0.09
C ALA A 284 5.32 21.56 -0.43
N ALA A 285 4.38 20.62 -0.45
CA ALA A 285 4.60 19.30 -1.01
C ALA A 285 4.82 19.33 -2.53
N VAL A 286 4.13 20.21 -3.28
CA VAL A 286 4.42 20.46 -4.71
C VAL A 286 5.87 20.91 -4.90
N ARG A 287 6.32 21.92 -4.15
CA ARG A 287 7.70 22.44 -4.23
C ARG A 287 8.73 21.38 -3.85
N LEU A 288 8.47 20.63 -2.78
CA LEU A 288 9.32 19.52 -2.36
C LEU A 288 9.45 18.50 -3.49
N MET A 289 8.34 18.08 -4.10
CA MET A 289 8.37 17.09 -5.17
C MET A 289 9.17 17.59 -6.38
N VAL A 290 9.00 18.85 -6.79
CA VAL A 290 9.84 19.48 -7.83
C VAL A 290 11.32 19.46 -7.47
N ARG A 291 11.66 19.79 -6.21
CA ARG A 291 13.04 19.74 -5.71
C ARG A 291 13.61 18.32 -5.78
N LEU A 292 12.89 17.31 -5.28
CA LEU A 292 13.35 15.92 -5.28
C LEU A 292 13.61 15.43 -6.71
N GLU A 293 12.74 15.78 -7.66
CA GLU A 293 12.90 15.40 -9.07
C GLU A 293 14.07 16.12 -9.76
N ARG A 294 14.34 17.39 -9.41
CA ARG A 294 15.56 18.11 -9.83
C ARG A 294 16.83 17.47 -9.25
N GLU A 295 16.84 17.19 -7.95
CA GLU A 295 17.97 16.54 -7.26
C GLU A 295 18.28 15.17 -7.89
N HIS A 296 17.25 14.36 -8.16
CA HIS A 296 17.43 13.04 -8.76
C HIS A 296 17.90 13.14 -10.22
N THR A 297 17.32 14.03 -11.01
CA THR A 297 17.73 14.26 -12.41
C THR A 297 19.19 14.75 -12.50
N ALA A 298 19.62 15.61 -11.57
CA ALA A 298 21.01 16.01 -11.46
C ALA A 298 21.93 14.82 -11.15
N ALA A 299 21.53 13.95 -10.21
CA ALA A 299 22.27 12.73 -9.90
C ALA A 299 22.35 11.75 -11.10
N LEU A 300 21.27 11.62 -11.88
CA LEU A 300 21.29 10.82 -13.12
C LEU A 300 22.25 11.39 -14.17
N THR A 301 22.26 12.72 -14.31
CA THR A 301 23.17 13.42 -15.23
C THR A 301 24.63 13.29 -14.79
N GLU A 302 24.91 13.41 -13.49
CA GLU A 302 26.25 13.18 -12.92
C GLU A 302 26.70 11.72 -13.13
N LEU A 303 25.80 10.76 -12.91
CA LEU A 303 26.08 9.34 -13.14
C LEU A 303 26.42 9.06 -14.61
N ALA A 304 25.64 9.62 -15.55
CA ALA A 304 25.92 9.45 -16.98
C ALA A 304 27.29 10.01 -17.37
N ARG A 305 27.61 11.25 -16.95
CA ARG A 305 28.93 11.86 -17.19
C ARG A 305 30.07 11.07 -16.57
N TRP A 306 29.87 10.51 -15.37
CA TRP A 306 30.86 9.65 -14.74
C TRP A 306 31.07 8.36 -15.56
N GLN A 307 30.00 7.74 -16.06
CA GLN A 307 30.08 6.56 -16.94
C GLN A 307 30.79 6.89 -18.27
N GLU A 308 30.51 8.03 -18.89
CA GLU A 308 31.20 8.51 -20.10
C GLU A 308 32.71 8.68 -19.88
N GLY A 309 33.10 9.09 -18.68
CA GLY A 309 34.50 9.27 -18.30
C GLY A 309 35.27 7.98 -18.01
N LEU A 310 34.59 6.83 -17.87
CA LEU A 310 35.24 5.57 -17.50
C LEU A 310 36.21 5.09 -18.57
N SER A 311 37.47 4.94 -18.18
CA SER A 311 38.46 4.28 -19.01
C SER A 311 38.12 2.79 -19.22
N LEU A 312 38.67 2.18 -20.28
CA LEU A 312 38.52 0.73 -20.49
C LEU A 312 39.10 -0.06 -19.31
N ASP A 313 40.14 0.47 -18.64
CA ASP A 313 40.71 -0.12 -17.42
C ASP A 313 39.69 -0.08 -16.26
N ASP A 314 38.98 1.04 -16.06
CA ASP A 314 37.92 1.15 -15.04
C ASP A 314 36.74 0.20 -15.34
N GLN A 315 36.33 0.12 -16.61
CA GLN A 315 35.24 -0.78 -17.02
C GLN A 315 35.61 -2.25 -16.77
N VAL A 316 36.84 -2.64 -17.09
CA VAL A 316 37.36 -3.98 -16.77
C VAL A 316 37.47 -4.20 -15.28
N ALA A 317 37.91 -3.20 -14.51
CA ALA A 317 37.98 -3.29 -13.04
C ALA A 317 36.60 -3.54 -12.43
N ALA A 318 35.56 -2.84 -12.92
CA ALA A 318 34.18 -3.05 -12.50
C ALA A 318 33.65 -4.46 -12.83
N ILE A 319 33.98 -5.00 -14.02
CA ILE A 319 33.64 -6.38 -14.38
C ILE A 319 34.35 -7.37 -13.44
N VAL A 320 35.66 -7.21 -13.23
CA VAL A 320 36.43 -8.08 -12.34
C VAL A 320 35.88 -8.05 -10.93
N ALA A 321 35.58 -6.88 -10.38
CA ALA A 321 35.03 -6.73 -9.03
C ALA A 321 33.70 -7.48 -8.86
N ARG A 322 32.82 -7.49 -9.88
CA ARG A 322 31.55 -8.24 -9.84
C ARG A 322 31.76 -9.76 -9.79
N HIS A 323 32.73 -10.26 -10.55
CA HIS A 323 32.96 -11.71 -10.69
C HIS A 323 33.92 -12.27 -9.64
N ALA A 324 34.74 -11.43 -9.01
CA ALA A 324 35.77 -11.85 -8.05
C ALA A 324 35.26 -12.72 -6.89
N PRO A 325 34.12 -12.41 -6.22
CA PRO A 325 33.60 -13.22 -5.13
C PRO A 325 33.33 -14.70 -5.49
N HIS A 326 33.19 -14.99 -6.79
CA HIS A 326 32.84 -16.33 -7.30
C HIS A 326 34.01 -17.03 -8.02
N ALA A 327 35.15 -16.36 -8.23
CA ALA A 327 36.22 -16.84 -9.10
C ALA A 327 37.41 -17.49 -8.34
N GLY A 328 37.63 -17.15 -7.06
CA GLY A 328 38.89 -17.40 -6.33
C GLY A 328 39.46 -18.82 -6.38
N ARG A 329 38.72 -19.85 -5.93
CA ARG A 329 39.31 -21.20 -5.74
C ARG A 329 39.62 -21.98 -7.01
N GLN A 330 39.05 -21.58 -8.17
CA GLN A 330 39.15 -22.31 -9.43
C GLN A 330 40.43 -22.00 -10.22
N HIS A 331 41.17 -20.95 -9.83
CA HIS A 331 42.30 -20.43 -10.61
C HIS A 331 43.70 -20.74 -10.00
N ARG A 332 43.83 -21.82 -9.22
CA ARG A 332 45.07 -22.18 -8.47
C ARG A 332 46.34 -22.27 -9.31
N ALA A 333 46.22 -22.63 -10.58
CA ALA A 333 47.34 -22.78 -11.51
C ALA A 333 47.71 -21.48 -12.26
N VAL A 334 46.92 -20.42 -12.13
CA VAL A 334 47.09 -19.18 -12.88
C VAL A 334 47.81 -18.14 -12.03
N ARG A 335 48.81 -17.46 -12.62
CA ARG A 335 49.53 -16.35 -11.99
C ARG A 335 49.32 -15.07 -12.78
N LEU A 336 49.22 -13.98 -12.05
CA LEU A 336 49.20 -12.61 -12.55
C LEU A 336 50.41 -11.90 -11.96
N GLY A 337 51.43 -11.67 -12.79
CA GLY A 337 52.74 -11.23 -12.31
C GLY A 337 53.40 -12.25 -11.38
N THR A 338 53.81 -11.79 -10.21
CA THR A 338 54.41 -12.61 -9.15
C THR A 338 53.39 -13.17 -8.16
N ARG A 339 52.11 -12.79 -8.21
CA ARG A 339 51.04 -13.26 -7.30
C ARG A 339 50.14 -14.30 -7.99
N LYS A 340 49.57 -15.25 -7.24
CA LYS A 340 48.58 -16.19 -7.82
C LYS A 340 47.26 -15.45 -8.03
N LEU A 341 46.50 -15.86 -9.05
CA LEU A 341 45.19 -15.28 -9.32
C LEU A 341 44.22 -15.53 -8.14
N THR A 342 44.33 -16.67 -7.47
CA THR A 342 43.57 -16.97 -6.24
C THR A 342 43.84 -15.97 -5.14
N ASP A 343 45.11 -15.60 -4.94
CA ASP A 343 45.50 -14.69 -3.87
C ASP A 343 45.01 -13.27 -4.16
N TRP A 344 44.90 -12.87 -5.44
CA TRP A 344 44.28 -11.60 -5.82
C TRP A 344 42.78 -11.57 -5.52
N LEU A 345 42.06 -12.66 -5.83
CA LEU A 345 40.60 -12.73 -5.79
C LEU A 345 40.04 -13.12 -4.41
N ASP A 346 40.82 -13.79 -3.56
CA ASP A 346 40.48 -14.14 -2.17
C ASP A 346 40.77 -12.97 -1.19
N ASP A 347 41.16 -11.80 -1.69
CA ASP A 347 41.42 -10.60 -0.88
C ASP A 347 40.09 -9.97 -0.42
N GLU A 348 39.89 -9.81 0.89
CA GLU A 348 38.68 -9.23 1.49
C GLU A 348 38.46 -7.77 1.01
N HIS A 349 39.53 -7.14 0.51
CA HIS A 349 39.54 -5.81 -0.09
C HIS A 349 40.27 -5.83 -1.43
N LEU A 350 39.76 -6.58 -2.42
CA LEU A 350 40.28 -6.56 -3.79
C LEU A 350 40.44 -5.12 -4.31
N ASP A 351 41.69 -4.69 -4.46
CA ASP A 351 42.02 -3.50 -5.22
C ASP A 351 41.92 -3.83 -6.72
N ALA A 352 40.72 -3.62 -7.26
CA ALA A 352 40.43 -3.92 -8.66
C ALA A 352 41.28 -3.07 -9.62
N ALA A 353 41.64 -1.84 -9.24
CA ALA A 353 42.50 -0.99 -10.06
C ALA A 353 43.93 -1.54 -10.12
N ALA A 354 44.50 -1.92 -8.97
CA ALA A 354 45.82 -2.57 -8.92
C ALA A 354 45.82 -3.91 -9.64
N PHE A 355 44.75 -4.70 -9.51
CA PHE A 355 44.57 -5.94 -10.25
C PHE A 355 44.61 -5.70 -11.76
N VAL A 356 43.84 -4.73 -12.26
CA VAL A 356 43.78 -4.43 -13.70
C VAL A 356 45.10 -3.89 -14.21
N ALA A 357 45.81 -3.06 -13.43
CA ALA A 357 47.14 -2.58 -13.78
C ALA A 357 48.14 -3.74 -13.97
N GLU A 358 48.14 -4.73 -13.06
CA GLU A 358 48.95 -5.94 -13.20
C GLU A 358 48.45 -6.81 -14.37
N PHE A 359 47.13 -6.91 -14.55
CA PHE A 359 46.52 -7.72 -15.60
C PHE A 359 46.89 -7.20 -16.99
N ARG A 360 46.92 -5.88 -17.17
CA ARG A 360 47.30 -5.18 -18.41
C ARG A 360 48.69 -5.56 -18.90
N THR A 361 49.63 -5.81 -17.99
CA THR A 361 51.03 -6.15 -18.35
C THR A 361 51.28 -7.65 -18.49
N SER A 362 50.28 -8.46 -18.13
CA SER A 362 50.39 -9.92 -18.03
C SER A 362 50.51 -10.62 -19.39
N ARG A 363 51.00 -11.87 -19.38
CA ARG A 363 51.14 -12.68 -20.60
C ARG A 363 49.79 -13.10 -21.20
N GLN A 364 48.72 -13.01 -20.43
CA GLN A 364 47.38 -13.47 -20.77
C GLN A 364 46.71 -12.53 -21.79
N VAL A 365 47.00 -11.23 -21.71
CA VAL A 365 46.45 -10.19 -22.58
C VAL A 365 47.36 -9.81 -23.74
N ARG A 366 48.58 -10.38 -23.82
CA ARG A 366 49.51 -10.12 -24.93
C ARG A 366 48.93 -10.56 -26.28
N PRO A 367 49.18 -9.80 -27.37
CA PRO A 367 48.79 -10.19 -28.71
C PRO A 367 49.34 -11.57 -29.08
N ALA A 368 48.54 -12.36 -29.79
CA ALA A 368 49.00 -13.65 -30.30
C ALA A 368 49.95 -13.43 -31.50
N ARG A 369 50.96 -14.30 -31.64
CA ARG A 369 51.96 -14.20 -32.71
C ARG A 369 51.37 -14.35 -34.12
N ASP A 370 50.21 -14.99 -34.23
CA ASP A 370 49.46 -15.25 -35.46
C ASP A 370 48.42 -14.16 -35.77
N GLY A 371 48.38 -13.07 -35.00
CA GLY A 371 47.36 -12.02 -35.14
C GLY A 371 45.98 -12.40 -34.59
N GLY A 372 45.83 -13.59 -33.99
CA GLY A 372 44.59 -14.03 -33.36
C GLY A 372 44.32 -13.38 -31.98
N PRO A 373 43.16 -13.68 -31.36
CA PRO A 373 42.81 -13.17 -30.04
C PRO A 373 43.83 -13.59 -28.97
N CYS A 374 44.06 -12.74 -27.97
CA CYS A 374 44.95 -13.03 -26.85
C CYS A 374 44.47 -14.26 -26.05
N ARG A 375 45.33 -14.80 -25.18
CA ARG A 375 45.02 -16.03 -24.42
C ARG A 375 43.77 -15.88 -23.56
N PHE A 376 43.58 -14.72 -22.95
CA PHE A 376 42.40 -14.42 -22.15
C PHE A 376 41.11 -14.40 -23.00
N LEU A 377 41.11 -13.73 -24.16
CA LEU A 377 39.94 -13.75 -25.05
C LEU A 377 39.64 -15.17 -25.56
N LYS A 378 40.66 -16.01 -25.76
CA LYS A 378 40.46 -17.43 -26.09
C LYS A 378 39.83 -18.21 -24.93
N SER A 379 40.13 -17.87 -23.67
CA SER A 379 39.58 -18.62 -22.53
C SER A 379 38.11 -18.33 -22.26
N ILE A 380 37.62 -17.15 -22.61
CA ILE A 380 36.21 -16.76 -22.40
C ILE A 380 35.30 -17.13 -23.58
N LYS A 381 35.86 -17.57 -24.71
CA LYS A 381 35.11 -18.04 -25.89
C LYS A 381 34.72 -19.52 -25.78
N PHE A 382 33.77 -19.95 -26.60
CA PHE A 382 33.32 -21.35 -26.67
C PHE A 382 34.50 -22.32 -26.84
N GLY A 383 34.54 -23.35 -25.99
CA GLY A 383 35.66 -24.30 -25.89
C GLY A 383 36.80 -23.86 -24.95
N GLY A 384 36.74 -22.65 -24.39
CA GLY A 384 37.65 -22.14 -23.37
C GLY A 384 37.17 -22.42 -21.93
N PRO A 385 38.09 -22.47 -20.94
CA PRO A 385 37.77 -22.82 -19.55
C PRO A 385 36.94 -21.77 -18.78
N MET A 386 36.75 -20.57 -19.34
CA MET A 386 35.94 -19.48 -18.77
C MET A 386 34.74 -19.15 -19.65
N PHE A 387 34.34 -20.06 -20.55
CA PHE A 387 33.15 -19.88 -21.39
C PHE A 387 31.89 -19.75 -20.51
N GLY A 388 31.06 -18.74 -20.80
CA GLY A 388 29.80 -18.48 -20.08
C GLY A 388 29.94 -17.71 -18.75
N ILE A 389 31.15 -17.28 -18.38
CA ILE A 389 31.36 -16.45 -17.18
C ILE A 389 30.97 -15.00 -17.41
N PHE A 390 31.34 -14.45 -18.56
CA PHE A 390 31.06 -13.06 -18.93
C PHE A 390 29.94 -13.02 -19.98
N ASP A 391 29.04 -12.06 -19.85
CA ASP A 391 28.02 -11.84 -20.88
C ASP A 391 28.62 -11.23 -22.16
N GLU A 392 27.82 -11.10 -23.22
CA GLU A 392 28.29 -10.58 -24.51
C GLU A 392 28.87 -9.16 -24.41
N ARG A 393 28.31 -8.32 -23.52
CA ARG A 393 28.74 -6.95 -23.34
C ARG A 393 30.05 -6.87 -22.56
N GLU A 394 30.18 -7.62 -21.48
CA GLU A 394 31.42 -7.74 -20.72
C GLU A 394 32.55 -8.29 -21.60
N ALA A 395 32.26 -9.30 -22.43
CA ALA A 395 33.21 -9.83 -23.41
C ALA A 395 33.61 -8.79 -24.47
N ALA A 396 32.68 -7.92 -24.90
CA ALA A 396 32.98 -6.81 -25.82
C ALA A 396 33.90 -5.77 -25.17
N VAL A 397 33.69 -5.41 -23.90
CA VAL A 397 34.58 -4.52 -23.13
C VAL A 397 35.99 -5.10 -23.04
N PHE A 398 36.13 -6.38 -22.66
CA PHE A 398 37.43 -7.05 -22.66
C PHE A 398 38.09 -7.09 -24.04
N THR A 399 37.30 -7.23 -25.11
CA THR A 399 37.80 -7.21 -26.48
C THR A 399 38.33 -5.84 -26.86
N ALA A 400 37.61 -4.76 -26.53
CA ALA A 400 38.07 -3.39 -26.74
C ALA A 400 39.32 -3.08 -25.92
N TRP A 401 39.33 -3.46 -24.63
CA TRP A 401 40.46 -3.27 -23.72
C TRP A 401 41.72 -4.02 -24.16
N THR A 402 41.62 -5.28 -24.58
CA THR A 402 42.79 -6.01 -25.10
C THR A 402 43.28 -5.47 -26.45
N ARG A 403 42.39 -4.90 -27.27
CA ARG A 403 42.77 -4.23 -28.52
C ARG A 403 43.52 -2.93 -28.26
N SER A 404 43.11 -2.12 -27.29
CA SER A 404 43.85 -0.89 -26.93
C SER A 404 45.24 -1.20 -26.38
N ILE A 405 45.37 -2.26 -25.57
CA ILE A 405 46.68 -2.76 -25.11
C ILE A 405 47.55 -3.19 -26.30
N ALA A 406 46.98 -3.92 -27.26
CA ALA A 406 47.70 -4.35 -28.46
C ALA A 406 48.15 -3.18 -29.34
N ALA A 407 47.39 -2.08 -29.35
CA ALA A 407 47.72 -0.84 -30.04
C ALA A 407 48.79 0.00 -29.30
N GLY A 408 49.20 -0.40 -28.09
CA GLY A 408 50.21 0.31 -27.30
C GLY A 408 49.67 1.54 -26.57
N GLU A 409 48.34 1.66 -26.42
CA GLU A 409 47.74 2.76 -25.68
C GLU A 409 48.13 2.67 -24.18
N PRO A 410 48.42 3.80 -23.51
CA PRO A 410 48.69 3.81 -22.08
C PRO A 410 47.43 3.40 -21.29
N ALA A 411 47.61 3.04 -20.01
CA ALA A 411 46.48 2.86 -19.11
C ALA A 411 45.71 4.19 -18.97
N GLY A 412 44.38 4.11 -18.93
CA GLY A 412 43.56 5.29 -18.70
C GLY A 412 43.80 5.89 -17.31
N PRO A 413 43.54 7.20 -17.11
CA PRO A 413 43.51 7.78 -15.77
C PRO A 413 42.38 7.13 -14.95
N PRO A 414 42.57 6.89 -13.64
CA PRO A 414 41.52 6.34 -12.79
C PRO A 414 40.40 7.37 -12.60
N SER A 415 39.16 6.94 -12.85
CA SER A 415 37.98 7.83 -12.83
C SER A 415 37.44 8.14 -11.42
N GLY A 416 37.99 7.50 -10.38
CA GLY A 416 37.51 7.61 -9.00
C GLY A 416 36.14 6.97 -8.76
N PRO A 417 35.68 6.89 -7.50
CA PRO A 417 34.36 6.33 -7.19
C PRO A 417 33.24 7.23 -7.72
N ALA A 418 32.14 6.64 -8.16
CA ALA A 418 30.93 7.40 -8.47
C ALA A 418 30.44 8.13 -7.21
N THR A 419 30.23 9.45 -7.31
CA THR A 419 29.72 10.33 -6.24
C THR A 419 28.31 10.85 -6.50
N ALA A 420 27.69 10.38 -7.58
CA ALA A 420 26.38 10.84 -8.04
C ALA A 420 25.34 10.90 -6.92
N GLY A 421 24.91 12.12 -6.59
CA GLY A 421 23.88 12.39 -5.58
C GLY A 421 24.32 12.31 -4.12
N ASP A 422 25.61 12.09 -3.83
CA ASP A 422 26.08 11.90 -2.44
C ASP A 422 25.93 13.14 -1.57
N ALA A 423 26.05 14.33 -2.16
CA ALA A 423 25.85 15.59 -1.42
C ALA A 423 24.39 15.72 -0.95
N ALA A 424 23.42 15.47 -1.84
CA ALA A 424 22.00 15.48 -1.51
C ALA A 424 21.67 14.39 -0.48
N ALA A 425 22.20 13.17 -0.67
CA ALA A 425 22.01 12.09 0.28
C ALA A 425 22.52 12.46 1.69
N ARG A 426 23.71 13.04 1.80
CA ARG A 426 24.25 13.50 3.11
C ARG A 426 23.35 14.55 3.75
N ALA A 427 22.85 15.52 2.98
CA ALA A 427 21.95 16.55 3.49
C ALA A 427 20.66 15.94 4.06
N TRP A 428 20.04 15.00 3.33
CA TRP A 428 18.83 14.31 3.78
C TRP A 428 19.08 13.40 4.98
N THR A 429 20.21 12.67 5.03
CA THR A 429 20.58 11.87 6.20
C THR A 429 20.75 12.73 7.45
N VAL A 430 21.37 13.92 7.34
CA VAL A 430 21.51 14.86 8.46
C VAL A 430 20.14 15.35 8.94
N ARG A 431 19.25 15.72 8.00
CA ARG A 431 17.87 16.11 8.34
C ARG A 431 17.09 15.00 9.03
N LEU A 432 17.18 13.79 8.51
CA LEU A 432 16.50 12.62 9.08
C LEU A 432 16.99 12.33 10.50
N ALA A 433 18.30 12.40 10.74
CA ALA A 433 18.87 12.25 12.08
C ALA A 433 18.39 13.33 13.05
N ALA A 434 18.16 14.56 12.58
CA ALA A 434 17.68 15.70 13.36
C ALA A 434 16.15 15.75 13.52
N ALA A 435 15.39 15.01 12.72
CA ALA A 435 13.92 15.09 12.70
C ALA A 435 13.33 14.64 14.04
N ARG A 436 12.53 15.52 14.66
CA ARG A 436 11.78 15.27 15.89
C ARG A 436 10.34 15.75 15.67
N PRO A 437 9.39 14.87 15.32
CA PRO A 437 8.00 15.26 15.17
C PRO A 437 7.47 15.80 16.51
N ALA A 438 7.02 17.06 16.52
CA ALA A 438 6.66 17.79 17.74
C ALA A 438 5.32 17.33 18.35
N ASP A 439 4.51 16.63 17.56
CA ASP A 439 3.18 16.13 17.88
C ASP A 439 3.19 14.74 18.55
N LEU A 440 4.33 14.05 18.57
CA LEU A 440 4.46 12.73 19.20
C LEU A 440 4.45 12.83 20.74
N VAL A 441 3.51 12.11 21.35
CA VAL A 441 3.35 12.02 22.80
C VAL A 441 3.53 10.56 23.26
N PRO A 442 4.51 10.27 24.14
CA PRO A 442 4.70 8.93 24.69
C PRO A 442 3.49 8.46 25.50
N ARG A 443 2.91 7.32 25.13
CA ARG A 443 1.74 6.71 25.77
C ARG A 443 1.80 5.18 25.63
N GLU A 444 1.72 4.47 26.76
CA GLU A 444 1.63 3.01 26.73
C GLU A 444 0.26 2.53 26.19
N PRO A 445 0.20 1.40 25.46
CA PRO A 445 -1.05 0.75 25.11
C PRO A 445 -1.80 0.36 26.39
N GLY A 446 -3.04 0.85 26.49
CA GLY A 446 -3.96 0.51 27.58
C GLY A 446 -5.37 0.29 27.04
N PRO A 447 -6.22 -0.47 27.75
CA PRO A 447 -7.60 -0.66 27.34
C PRO A 447 -8.29 0.70 27.20
N ALA A 448 -9.09 0.85 26.15
CA ALA A 448 -9.98 1.99 26.02
C ALA A 448 -11.02 1.96 27.16
N PRO A 449 -11.55 3.12 27.58
CA PRO A 449 -12.60 3.17 28.60
C PRO A 449 -13.87 2.41 28.18
N ASP A 450 -14.17 2.38 26.88
CA ASP A 450 -15.32 1.74 26.28
C ASP A 450 -15.05 1.38 24.80
N GLU A 451 -15.95 0.58 24.20
CA GLU A 451 -15.86 0.13 22.80
C GLU A 451 -15.97 1.30 21.81
N ARG A 452 -16.73 2.36 22.13
CA ARG A 452 -16.88 3.54 21.28
C ARG A 452 -15.55 4.29 21.13
N THR A 453 -14.86 4.50 22.24
CA THR A 453 -13.53 5.12 22.30
C THR A 453 -12.50 4.25 21.59
N PHE A 454 -12.57 2.92 21.76
CA PHE A 454 -11.68 2.01 21.06
C PHE A 454 -11.88 2.09 19.54
N PHE A 455 -13.13 2.02 19.09
CA PHE A 455 -13.52 2.14 17.68
C PHE A 455 -13.01 3.45 17.07
N HIS A 456 -13.24 4.59 17.73
CA HIS A 456 -12.74 5.88 17.26
C HIS A 456 -11.20 5.91 17.13
N ARG A 457 -10.47 5.27 18.06
CA ARG A 457 -9.00 5.21 18.01
C ARG A 457 -8.48 4.32 16.89
N ILE A 458 -9.09 3.17 16.63
CA ILE A 458 -8.68 2.27 15.53
C ILE A 458 -9.04 2.83 14.16
N VAL A 459 -10.15 3.59 14.04
CA VAL A 459 -10.46 4.37 12.82
C VAL A 459 -9.38 5.43 12.59
N ASN A 460 -8.97 6.13 13.65
CA ASN A 460 -7.91 7.15 13.61
C ASN A 460 -6.52 6.60 13.96
N PHE A 461 -6.16 5.39 13.52
CA PHE A 461 -4.92 4.72 13.97
C PHE A 461 -3.64 5.51 13.63
N GLU A 462 -3.64 6.37 12.61
CA GLU A 462 -2.50 7.24 12.31
C GLU A 462 -2.22 8.30 13.40
N ARG A 463 -3.23 8.63 14.21
CA ARG A 463 -3.13 9.48 15.43
C ARG A 463 -2.92 8.63 16.68
N TYR A 464 -3.40 7.39 16.70
CA TYR A 464 -3.31 6.50 17.84
C TYR A 464 -2.55 5.20 17.53
N PRO A 465 -1.34 5.23 16.95
CA PRO A 465 -0.67 4.01 16.49
C PRO A 465 -0.34 3.05 17.65
N HIS A 466 -0.26 3.54 18.89
CA HIS A 466 -0.12 2.72 20.09
C HIS A 466 -1.27 1.72 20.32
N VAL A 467 -2.44 1.87 19.67
CA VAL A 467 -3.54 0.89 19.82
C VAL A 467 -3.40 -0.33 18.90
N LEU A 468 -2.48 -0.32 17.92
CA LEU A 468 -2.33 -1.41 16.95
C LEU A 468 -2.05 -2.79 17.62
N PRO A 469 -1.19 -2.91 18.65
CA PRO A 469 -1.01 -4.18 19.34
C PRO A 469 -2.32 -4.71 19.99
N LEU A 470 -3.15 -3.81 20.52
CA LEU A 470 -4.45 -4.17 21.11
C LEU A 470 -5.45 -4.57 20.02
N ALA A 471 -5.48 -3.86 18.89
CA ALA A 471 -6.32 -4.20 17.75
C ALA A 471 -5.98 -5.60 17.20
N ARG A 472 -4.69 -5.93 17.08
CA ARG A 472 -4.25 -7.26 16.65
C ARG A 472 -4.74 -8.35 17.60
N ALA A 473 -4.53 -8.15 18.90
CA ALA A 473 -4.99 -9.09 19.92
C ALA A 473 -6.52 -9.27 19.89
N ARG A 474 -7.27 -8.19 19.64
CA ARG A 474 -8.75 -8.23 19.51
C ARG A 474 -9.19 -9.03 18.29
N ALA A 475 -8.56 -8.81 17.13
CA ALA A 475 -8.84 -9.59 15.92
C ALA A 475 -8.54 -11.08 16.13
N GLU A 476 -7.37 -11.43 16.68
CA GLU A 476 -6.98 -12.81 16.94
C GLU A 476 -7.90 -13.50 17.96
N ALA A 477 -8.34 -12.79 18.99
CA ALA A 477 -9.31 -13.29 19.96
C ALA A 477 -10.66 -13.58 19.29
N GLY A 478 -11.20 -12.63 18.51
CA GLY A 478 -12.46 -12.81 17.78
C GLY A 478 -12.40 -13.99 16.80
N LEU A 479 -11.31 -14.11 16.05
CA LEU A 479 -11.06 -15.24 15.15
C LEU A 479 -10.97 -16.58 15.92
N THR A 480 -10.47 -16.59 17.16
CA THR A 480 -10.40 -17.80 17.99
C THR A 480 -11.78 -18.19 18.52
N GLU A 481 -12.54 -17.22 19.03
CA GLU A 481 -13.90 -17.45 19.53
C GLU A 481 -14.83 -17.97 18.44
N ALA A 482 -14.64 -17.51 17.21
CA ALA A 482 -15.40 -17.91 16.04
C ALA A 482 -15.29 -19.39 15.67
N GLU A 483 -14.22 -20.07 16.07
CA GLU A 483 -14.04 -21.51 15.80
C GLU A 483 -15.11 -22.38 16.48
N LEU A 484 -15.85 -21.83 17.46
CA LEU A 484 -17.06 -22.45 17.98
C LEU A 484 -18.03 -22.86 16.85
N LEU A 485 -18.12 -22.05 15.79
CA LEU A 485 -19.01 -22.31 14.67
C LEU A 485 -18.50 -23.38 13.72
N PHE A 486 -17.25 -23.83 13.82
CA PHE A 486 -16.81 -25.00 13.05
C PHE A 486 -17.63 -26.25 13.37
N THR A 487 -18.16 -26.35 14.58
CA THR A 487 -19.00 -27.48 15.02
C THR A 487 -20.49 -27.17 14.94
N HIS A 488 -20.88 -25.91 15.10
CA HIS A 488 -22.28 -25.52 15.29
C HIS A 488 -22.86 -24.65 14.17
N GLY A 489 -22.02 -24.26 13.20
CA GLY A 489 -22.32 -23.24 12.19
C GLY A 489 -23.47 -23.60 11.26
N ALA A 490 -23.74 -24.89 11.01
CA ALA A 490 -24.87 -25.34 10.19
C ALA A 490 -26.23 -24.85 10.72
N GLY A 491 -26.32 -24.60 12.04
CA GLY A 491 -27.51 -24.06 12.70
C GLY A 491 -27.72 -22.56 12.55
N GLY A 492 -26.89 -21.85 11.76
CA GLY A 492 -27.05 -20.43 11.46
C GLY A 492 -28.33 -20.18 10.66
N LEU A 493 -28.91 -19.00 10.82
CA LEU A 493 -30.09 -18.58 10.05
C LEU A 493 -29.68 -18.14 8.63
N LEU A 494 -28.64 -17.30 8.55
CA LEU A 494 -28.18 -16.64 7.32
C LEU A 494 -26.89 -17.28 6.77
N THR A 495 -26.13 -17.93 7.63
CA THR A 495 -24.79 -18.47 7.32
C THR A 495 -24.69 -19.97 7.66
N ASP A 496 -23.67 -20.63 7.11
CA ASP A 496 -23.26 -21.99 7.49
C ASP A 496 -21.74 -22.07 7.62
N ALA A 497 -21.24 -21.86 8.83
CA ALA A 497 -19.82 -21.90 9.17
C ALA A 497 -19.32 -23.27 9.67
N GLU A 498 -20.10 -24.36 9.53
CA GLU A 498 -19.63 -25.71 9.88
C GLU A 498 -18.39 -26.05 9.04
N TYR A 499 -17.34 -26.57 9.69
CA TYR A 499 -16.06 -26.83 9.02
C TYR A 499 -16.16 -28.01 8.07
N PHE A 500 -15.49 -27.90 6.93
CA PHE A 500 -15.33 -28.96 5.94
C PHE A 500 -13.94 -28.90 5.30
N ASP A 501 -13.47 -30.02 4.76
CA ASP A 501 -12.22 -30.07 4.01
C ASP A 501 -12.38 -29.41 2.64
N TYR A 502 -11.40 -28.61 2.24
CA TYR A 502 -11.52 -27.83 1.02
C TYR A 502 -11.29 -28.67 -0.24
N THR A 503 -12.24 -28.56 -1.16
CA THR A 503 -11.95 -28.58 -2.59
C THR A 503 -12.65 -27.37 -3.22
N PRO A 504 -12.23 -26.93 -4.42
CA PRO A 504 -12.97 -25.89 -5.15
C PRO A 504 -14.46 -26.22 -5.28
N GLU A 505 -14.78 -27.48 -5.58
CA GLU A 505 -16.16 -27.96 -5.73
C GLU A 505 -16.92 -27.90 -4.40
N ALA A 506 -16.31 -28.34 -3.29
CA ALA A 506 -16.96 -28.31 -1.98
C ALA A 506 -17.24 -26.88 -1.49
N LEU A 507 -16.32 -25.94 -1.75
CA LEU A 507 -16.55 -24.51 -1.45
C LEU A 507 -17.72 -23.98 -2.28
N LEU A 508 -17.72 -24.21 -3.59
CA LEU A 508 -18.76 -23.73 -4.47
C LEU A 508 -20.13 -24.32 -4.12
N GLU A 509 -20.19 -25.62 -3.83
CA GLU A 509 -21.40 -26.30 -3.37
C GLU A 509 -21.89 -25.72 -2.04
N ARG A 510 -21.01 -25.48 -1.07
CA ARG A 510 -21.36 -24.87 0.21
C ARG A 510 -21.97 -23.47 0.02
N VAL A 511 -21.32 -22.65 -0.80
CA VAL A 511 -21.76 -21.28 -1.08
C VAL A 511 -23.11 -21.27 -1.80
N GLU A 512 -23.29 -22.14 -2.80
CA GLU A 512 -24.57 -22.26 -3.54
C GLU A 512 -25.71 -22.73 -2.63
N ARG A 513 -25.44 -23.70 -1.74
CA ARG A 513 -26.42 -24.15 -0.75
C ARG A 513 -26.81 -23.04 0.23
N ILE A 514 -25.85 -22.27 0.75
CA ILE A 514 -26.18 -21.13 1.61
C ILE A 514 -27.07 -20.12 0.85
N TYR A 515 -26.72 -19.82 -0.40
CA TYR A 515 -27.50 -18.90 -1.23
C TYR A 515 -28.95 -19.35 -1.40
N TRP A 516 -29.19 -20.58 -1.84
CA TRP A 516 -30.55 -21.08 -2.04
C TRP A 516 -31.26 -21.38 -0.71
N ASP A 517 -30.69 -22.25 0.12
CA ASP A 517 -31.36 -22.80 1.30
C ASP A 517 -31.60 -21.75 2.41
N LYS A 518 -30.73 -20.73 2.52
CA LYS A 518 -30.77 -19.75 3.62
C LYS A 518 -31.14 -18.34 3.19
N LEU A 519 -30.72 -17.90 2.00
CA LEU A 519 -30.88 -16.50 1.60
C LEU A 519 -32.05 -16.29 0.63
N VAL A 520 -32.31 -17.22 -0.30
CA VAL A 520 -33.34 -17.04 -1.35
C VAL A 520 -34.62 -17.80 -1.07
N ASP A 521 -34.57 -19.12 -0.92
CA ASP A 521 -35.78 -19.95 -0.78
C ASP A 521 -36.63 -19.61 0.46
N PRO A 522 -36.04 -19.19 1.62
CA PRO A 522 -36.82 -18.76 2.78
C PRO A 522 -37.55 -17.42 2.60
N TYR A 523 -37.31 -16.68 1.51
CA TYR A 523 -37.92 -15.37 1.32
C TYR A 523 -39.42 -15.45 1.08
N GLU A 524 -40.18 -14.85 1.99
CA GLU A 524 -41.58 -14.49 1.78
C GLU A 524 -41.74 -12.97 1.99
N PRO A 525 -42.53 -12.26 1.16
CA PRO A 525 -42.83 -10.85 1.39
C PRO A 525 -43.42 -10.60 2.78
N LEU A 526 -43.08 -9.47 3.40
CA LEU A 526 -43.61 -9.12 4.72
C LEU A 526 -45.13 -8.90 4.63
N THR A 527 -45.88 -9.62 5.47
CA THR A 527 -47.33 -9.41 5.58
C THR A 527 -47.69 -8.21 6.45
N GLU A 528 -46.80 -7.87 7.39
CA GLU A 528 -46.93 -6.72 8.29
C GLU A 528 -45.61 -5.95 8.27
N ILE A 529 -45.69 -4.62 8.18
CA ILE A 529 -44.55 -3.73 8.28
C ILE A 529 -44.49 -3.22 9.72
N PRO A 530 -43.33 -3.32 10.41
CA PRO A 530 -43.11 -2.66 11.69
C PRO A 530 -43.42 -1.16 11.64
N ASP A 531 -43.72 -0.56 12.79
CA ASP A 531 -43.90 0.89 12.84
C ASP A 531 -42.60 1.65 12.57
N ARG A 532 -42.72 2.96 12.30
CA ARG A 532 -41.59 3.80 11.89
C ARG A 532 -40.46 3.76 12.92
N ASP A 533 -40.79 3.86 14.21
CA ASP A 533 -39.79 3.97 15.27
C ASP A 533 -39.03 2.64 15.44
N GLN A 534 -39.74 1.51 15.29
CA GLN A 534 -39.11 0.19 15.27
C GLN A 534 -38.14 0.05 14.08
N VAL A 535 -38.54 0.47 12.86
CA VAL A 535 -37.65 0.41 11.69
C VAL A 535 -36.41 1.27 11.89
N VAL A 536 -36.54 2.49 12.41
CA VAL A 536 -35.40 3.37 12.71
C VAL A 536 -34.49 2.74 13.77
N PHE A 537 -35.05 2.14 14.82
CA PHE A 537 -34.26 1.44 15.84
C PHE A 537 -33.50 0.25 15.24
N GLU A 538 -34.16 -0.61 14.46
CA GLU A 538 -33.51 -1.76 13.80
C GLU A 538 -32.35 -1.30 12.90
N GLN A 539 -32.56 -0.26 12.09
CA GLN A 539 -31.52 0.32 11.23
C GLN A 539 -30.33 0.87 12.03
N SER A 540 -30.56 1.47 13.20
CA SER A 540 -29.47 1.93 14.09
C SER A 540 -28.54 0.80 14.55
N THR A 541 -29.02 -0.44 14.59
CA THR A 541 -28.20 -1.59 14.99
C THR A 541 -27.21 -2.04 13.93
N TYR A 542 -27.49 -1.75 12.65
CA TYR A 542 -26.63 -2.09 11.52
C TYR A 542 -25.76 -0.92 11.06
N ALA A 543 -26.18 0.32 11.33
CA ALA A 543 -25.58 1.55 10.84
C ALA A 543 -24.06 1.61 11.01
N LEU A 544 -23.52 1.16 12.15
CA LEU A 544 -22.07 1.22 12.38
C LEU A 544 -21.28 0.33 11.42
N GLY A 545 -21.80 -0.83 11.03
CA GLY A 545 -21.18 -1.71 10.02
C GLY A 545 -21.17 -1.04 8.65
N SER A 546 -22.30 -0.44 8.26
CA SER A 546 -22.43 0.27 6.99
C SER A 546 -21.58 1.55 6.91
N LEU A 547 -21.30 2.23 8.03
CA LEU A 547 -20.40 3.40 8.09
C LEU A 547 -18.92 3.04 7.85
N ILE A 548 -18.56 1.76 7.91
CA ILE A 548 -17.20 1.26 7.64
C ILE A 548 -17.17 0.27 6.48
N ASP A 549 -18.17 0.33 5.60
CA ASP A 549 -18.29 -0.57 4.47
C ASP A 549 -17.02 -0.59 3.59
N GLY A 550 -16.72 -1.76 3.01
CA GLY A 550 -15.47 -2.04 2.31
C GLY A 550 -14.20 -2.08 3.18
N THR A 551 -14.23 -1.66 4.45
CA THR A 551 -12.99 -1.49 5.25
C THR A 551 -12.18 -2.78 5.42
N TRP A 552 -12.80 -3.97 5.38
CA TRP A 552 -12.08 -5.25 5.51
C TRP A 552 -11.02 -5.46 4.40
N ALA A 553 -11.22 -4.87 3.22
CA ALA A 553 -10.32 -4.97 2.08
C ALA A 553 -9.29 -3.83 2.01
N HIS A 554 -9.26 -2.97 3.03
CA HIS A 554 -8.23 -1.93 3.18
C HIS A 554 -6.82 -2.55 3.04
N ARG A 555 -5.96 -1.89 2.26
CA ARG A 555 -4.53 -2.22 2.04
C ARG A 555 -4.20 -3.49 1.24
N ILE A 556 -5.17 -4.22 0.68
CA ILE A 556 -4.92 -5.50 -0.02
C ILE A 556 -4.02 -5.35 -1.26
N ALA A 557 -4.09 -4.23 -1.98
CA ALA A 557 -3.30 -3.97 -3.19
C ALA A 557 -2.12 -3.01 -2.99
N ASN A 558 -1.64 -2.86 -1.75
CA ASN A 558 -0.49 -2.01 -1.46
C ASN A 558 0.79 -2.45 -2.19
N LEU A 559 1.67 -1.49 -2.47
CA LEU A 559 3.02 -1.75 -2.94
C LEU A 559 3.74 -2.71 -1.98
N GLY A 560 4.39 -3.73 -2.54
CA GLY A 560 5.08 -4.79 -1.79
C GLY A 560 4.17 -5.93 -1.31
N ARG A 561 2.87 -5.91 -1.64
CA ARG A 561 1.90 -6.97 -1.27
C ARG A 561 1.14 -7.53 -2.45
N ARG A 562 0.86 -6.67 -3.45
CA ARG A 562 0.13 -6.98 -4.67
C ARG A 562 0.93 -7.90 -5.60
N ALA A 563 0.92 -9.20 -5.33
CA ALA A 563 1.67 -10.20 -6.07
C ALA A 563 0.80 -11.35 -6.59
N ARG A 564 -0.45 -11.46 -6.11
CA ARG A 564 -1.35 -12.57 -6.37
C ARG A 564 -2.52 -12.08 -7.21
N ARG A 565 -3.06 -12.96 -8.05
CA ARG A 565 -4.30 -12.67 -8.79
C ARG A 565 -5.46 -12.33 -7.85
N SER A 566 -5.52 -12.98 -6.68
CA SER A 566 -6.53 -12.72 -5.65
C SER A 566 -6.48 -11.30 -5.09
N ASP A 567 -5.31 -10.64 -5.09
CA ASP A 567 -5.16 -9.26 -4.60
C ASP A 567 -5.90 -8.28 -5.53
N ASP A 568 -5.78 -8.47 -6.84
CA ASP A 568 -6.46 -7.65 -7.86
C ASP A 568 -7.97 -7.81 -7.83
N MET A 569 -8.43 -9.05 -7.64
CA MET A 569 -9.84 -9.38 -7.55
C MET A 569 -10.48 -8.73 -6.31
N LEU A 570 -9.84 -8.86 -5.13
CA LEU A 570 -10.33 -8.25 -3.89
C LEU A 570 -10.22 -6.71 -3.92
N PHE A 571 -9.18 -6.17 -4.55
CA PHE A 571 -9.08 -4.72 -4.76
C PHE A 571 -10.17 -4.18 -5.70
N SER A 572 -10.66 -4.98 -6.64
CA SER A 572 -11.78 -4.60 -7.51
C SER A 572 -13.10 -4.48 -6.71
N ILE A 573 -13.35 -5.42 -5.79
CA ILE A 573 -14.46 -5.32 -4.83
C ILE A 573 -14.32 -4.03 -4.01
N TYR A 574 -13.16 -3.80 -3.39
CA TYR A 574 -12.92 -2.57 -2.63
C TYR A 574 -13.13 -1.30 -3.46
N ALA A 575 -12.75 -1.31 -4.74
CA ALA A 575 -12.94 -0.17 -5.60
C ALA A 575 -14.41 0.12 -5.91
N ASP A 576 -15.22 -0.92 -6.05
CA ASP A 576 -16.67 -0.82 -6.18
C ASP A 576 -17.33 -0.21 -4.94
N GLU A 577 -16.98 -0.71 -3.75
CA GLU A 577 -17.46 -0.19 -2.46
C GLU A 577 -17.21 1.32 -2.33
N MET A 578 -16.01 1.75 -2.75
CA MET A 578 -15.61 3.16 -2.70
C MET A 578 -16.15 4.00 -3.88
N GLY A 579 -16.91 3.39 -4.80
CA GLY A 579 -17.56 4.04 -5.93
C GLY A 579 -16.65 4.33 -7.13
N ARG A 580 -15.42 3.79 -7.16
CA ARG A 580 -14.40 4.03 -8.21
C ARG A 580 -14.13 5.52 -8.50
N GLY A 581 -14.29 6.36 -7.48
CA GLY A 581 -14.14 7.82 -7.56
C GLY A 581 -15.40 8.60 -7.93
N ASP A 582 -16.53 7.92 -8.11
CA ASP A 582 -17.86 8.53 -8.22
C ASP A 582 -18.55 8.51 -6.85
N MET A 583 -18.60 9.67 -6.18
CA MET A 583 -19.18 9.79 -4.84
C MET A 583 -20.68 9.51 -4.81
N ALA A 584 -21.39 9.53 -5.94
CA ALA A 584 -22.78 9.12 -5.99
C ALA A 584 -22.95 7.60 -5.80
N LYS A 585 -21.90 6.82 -6.09
CA LYS A 585 -21.86 5.36 -5.96
C LYS A 585 -21.13 4.88 -4.71
N ASN A 586 -20.44 5.77 -4.01
CA ASN A 586 -19.67 5.42 -2.82
C ASN A 586 -20.60 4.97 -1.68
N HIS A 587 -20.39 3.75 -1.15
CA HIS A 587 -21.29 3.14 -0.18
C HIS A 587 -21.40 3.93 1.13
N ILE A 588 -20.29 4.53 1.58
CA ILE A 588 -20.27 5.39 2.78
C ILE A 588 -21.11 6.66 2.57
N THR A 589 -21.07 7.25 1.36
CA THR A 589 -21.93 8.40 1.01
C THR A 589 -23.40 8.00 0.98
N ILE A 590 -23.69 6.82 0.44
CA ILE A 590 -25.04 6.30 0.31
C ILE A 590 -25.66 6.03 1.70
N ILE A 591 -24.94 5.35 2.61
CA ILE A 591 -25.48 5.09 3.95
C ILE A 591 -25.74 6.37 4.73
N HIS A 592 -24.90 7.40 4.61
CA HIS A 592 -25.16 8.69 5.26
C HIS A 592 -26.46 9.34 4.75
N LYS A 593 -26.85 9.16 3.47
CA LYS A 593 -28.15 9.61 2.95
C LYS A 593 -29.31 8.81 3.54
N VAL A 594 -29.16 7.49 3.68
CA VAL A 594 -30.16 6.62 4.30
C VAL A 594 -30.41 7.02 5.75
N LEU A 595 -29.35 7.18 6.54
CA LEU A 595 -29.45 7.62 7.94
C LEU A 595 -30.10 9.02 8.06
N ALA A 596 -29.71 9.97 7.21
CA ALA A 596 -30.33 11.30 7.19
C ALA A 596 -31.84 11.25 6.86
N SER A 597 -32.27 10.33 5.99
CA SER A 597 -33.70 10.16 5.68
C SER A 597 -34.54 9.68 6.88
N MET A 598 -33.89 9.11 7.90
CA MET A 598 -34.48 8.64 9.16
C MET A 598 -34.30 9.63 10.32
N ASP A 599 -33.84 10.86 10.05
CA ASP A 599 -33.51 11.88 11.06
C ASP A 599 -32.37 11.45 12.02
N MET A 600 -31.47 10.56 11.55
CA MET A 600 -30.26 10.12 12.26
C MET A 600 -29.02 10.89 11.78
N ASP A 601 -28.79 12.05 12.38
CA ASP A 601 -27.68 12.96 12.05
C ASP A 601 -26.40 12.60 12.84
N LEU A 602 -25.69 11.56 12.40
CA LEU A 602 -24.44 11.15 13.04
C LEU A 602 -23.25 12.04 12.62
N PRO A 603 -22.37 12.43 13.56
CA PRO A 603 -21.04 12.92 13.21
C PRO A 603 -20.24 11.86 12.46
N HIS A 604 -19.22 12.28 11.71
CA HIS A 604 -18.34 11.31 11.06
C HIS A 604 -17.54 10.52 12.10
N ILE A 605 -17.33 9.21 11.88
CA ILE A 605 -16.61 8.30 12.79
C ILE A 605 -15.18 8.77 13.15
N ARG A 606 -14.58 9.60 12.30
CA ARG A 606 -13.25 10.20 12.50
C ARG A 606 -13.23 11.38 13.49
N GLN A 607 -14.38 12.01 13.74
CA GLN A 607 -14.48 13.25 14.51
C GLN A 607 -14.62 12.95 16.00
N ASP A 608 -14.01 13.77 16.85
CA ASP A 608 -14.18 13.67 18.31
C ASP A 608 -15.66 13.75 18.71
N ALA A 609 -16.48 14.52 17.96
CA ALA A 609 -17.92 14.62 18.18
C ALA A 609 -18.68 13.28 18.08
N PHE A 610 -18.13 12.28 17.37
CA PHE A 610 -18.69 10.93 17.32
C PHE A 610 -18.66 10.24 18.69
N LEU A 611 -17.74 10.62 19.58
CA LEU A 611 -17.69 10.09 20.94
C LEU A 611 -18.92 10.49 21.76
N ASP A 612 -19.58 11.58 21.41
CA ASP A 612 -20.77 12.12 22.09
C ASP A 612 -22.08 11.73 21.38
N GLN A 613 -22.03 10.87 20.35
CA GLN A 613 -23.22 10.43 19.62
C GLN A 613 -24.21 9.67 20.53
N GLY A 614 -25.52 9.81 20.26
CA GLY A 614 -26.58 9.22 21.07
C GLY A 614 -27.52 8.27 20.32
N ASP A 615 -27.38 8.15 19.00
CA ASP A 615 -28.31 7.40 18.16
C ASP A 615 -27.92 5.93 17.97
N LEU A 616 -26.63 5.59 18.08
CA LEU A 616 -26.13 4.22 17.97
C LEU A 616 -26.00 3.54 19.35
N PRO A 617 -26.44 2.28 19.48
CA PRO A 617 -26.34 1.51 20.72
C PRO A 617 -24.91 1.06 21.03
N ASP A 618 -24.36 1.48 22.18
CA ASP A 618 -22.97 1.19 22.59
C ASP A 618 -22.62 -0.30 22.70
N HIS A 619 -23.61 -1.15 23.00
CA HIS A 619 -23.38 -2.58 23.19
C HIS A 619 -23.22 -3.35 21.86
N LEU A 620 -23.40 -2.71 20.70
CA LEU A 620 -23.34 -3.35 19.38
C LEU A 620 -22.08 -3.02 18.57
N TYR A 621 -21.09 -2.36 19.16
CA TYR A 621 -19.83 -2.00 18.49
C TYR A 621 -18.93 -3.21 18.15
N GLY A 622 -19.15 -4.36 18.79
CA GLY A 622 -18.23 -5.51 18.71
C GLY A 622 -17.98 -6.02 17.30
N PHE A 623 -19.00 -6.04 16.44
CA PHE A 623 -18.86 -6.45 15.04
C PHE A 623 -17.95 -5.49 14.24
N SER A 624 -18.28 -4.19 14.25
CA SER A 624 -17.51 -3.18 13.52
C SER A 624 -16.10 -3.00 14.08
N VAL A 625 -15.91 -3.14 15.40
CA VAL A 625 -14.58 -3.16 16.03
C VAL A 625 -13.76 -4.35 15.51
N HIS A 626 -14.34 -5.55 15.44
CA HIS A 626 -13.65 -6.72 14.90
C HIS A 626 -13.26 -6.52 13.43
N GLN A 627 -14.16 -5.99 12.60
CA GLN A 627 -13.90 -5.70 11.19
C GLN A 627 -12.72 -4.75 10.99
N VAL A 628 -12.70 -3.61 11.70
CA VAL A 628 -11.59 -2.64 11.61
C VAL A 628 -10.31 -3.22 12.19
N CYS A 629 -10.38 -3.97 13.30
CA CYS A 629 -9.21 -4.64 13.85
C CYS A 629 -8.61 -5.64 12.86
N LEU A 630 -9.43 -6.42 12.16
CA LEU A 630 -8.99 -7.36 11.13
C LEU A 630 -8.31 -6.62 9.95
N SER A 631 -8.92 -5.53 9.47
CA SER A 631 -8.45 -4.80 8.29
C SER A 631 -7.12 -4.06 8.48
N LEU A 632 -6.71 -3.80 9.72
CA LEU A 632 -5.43 -3.17 10.02
C LEU A 632 -4.23 -4.11 9.81
N PHE A 633 -4.47 -5.42 9.67
CA PHE A 633 -3.43 -6.44 9.58
C PHE A 633 -3.54 -7.39 8.36
N PRO A 634 -3.61 -6.87 7.12
CA PRO A 634 -3.76 -7.71 5.92
C PRO A 634 -2.53 -8.56 5.58
N ASP A 635 -1.38 -8.31 6.17
CA ASP A 635 -0.16 -9.08 5.95
C ASP A 635 -0.15 -10.31 6.85
N THR A 636 -0.60 -10.09 8.09
CA THR A 636 -0.67 -11.15 9.10
C THR A 636 -1.93 -11.99 8.91
N LEU A 637 -3.08 -11.36 8.62
CA LEU A 637 -4.42 -11.94 8.63
C LEU A 637 -5.05 -12.02 7.22
N TYR A 638 -4.23 -12.05 6.16
CA TYR A 638 -4.69 -12.09 4.77
C TYR A 638 -5.77 -13.15 4.52
N ASN A 639 -5.52 -14.38 4.94
CA ASN A 639 -6.41 -15.51 4.71
C ASN A 639 -7.75 -15.32 5.42
N GLU A 640 -7.70 -14.88 6.68
CA GLU A 640 -8.88 -14.57 7.45
C GLU A 640 -9.70 -13.45 6.79
N ILE A 641 -9.05 -12.43 6.19
CA ILE A 641 -9.73 -11.40 5.40
C ILE A 641 -10.43 -12.00 4.16
N LEU A 642 -9.81 -12.94 3.44
CA LEU A 642 -10.48 -13.58 2.28
C LEU A 642 -11.77 -14.29 2.68
N GLY A 643 -11.76 -14.98 3.83
CA GLY A 643 -12.96 -15.66 4.34
C GLY A 643 -13.99 -14.68 4.89
N TYR A 644 -13.55 -13.64 5.57
CA TYR A 644 -14.43 -12.58 6.07
C TYR A 644 -15.13 -11.86 4.90
N ASN A 645 -14.38 -11.57 3.83
CA ASN A 645 -14.89 -11.04 2.57
C ASN A 645 -15.98 -11.95 1.97
N LEU A 646 -15.75 -13.27 1.90
CA LEU A 646 -16.80 -14.19 1.45
C LEU A 646 -18.07 -14.10 2.33
N GLY A 647 -17.91 -13.99 3.65
CA GLY A 647 -19.04 -13.86 4.57
C GLY A 647 -19.86 -12.60 4.32
N ILE A 648 -19.20 -11.44 4.27
CA ILE A 648 -19.86 -10.15 4.14
C ILE A 648 -20.54 -9.96 2.78
N GLU A 649 -19.89 -10.40 1.70
CA GLU A 649 -20.46 -10.30 0.34
C GLU A 649 -21.67 -11.21 0.14
N MET A 650 -21.69 -12.37 0.80
CA MET A 650 -22.87 -13.23 0.79
C MET A 650 -24.02 -12.66 1.62
N PHE A 651 -23.70 -11.95 2.70
CA PHE A 651 -24.70 -11.35 3.60
C PHE A 651 -25.50 -10.23 2.94
N GLY A 652 -24.95 -9.57 1.92
CA GLY A 652 -25.65 -8.55 1.14
C GLY A 652 -26.85 -9.07 0.32
N LEU A 653 -27.09 -10.37 0.28
CA LEU A 653 -28.10 -11.04 -0.56
C LEU A 653 -29.35 -11.49 0.19
N GLY A 654 -30.43 -11.67 -0.56
CA GLY A 654 -31.57 -12.50 -0.17
C GLY A 654 -32.64 -11.82 0.69
N ALA A 655 -33.30 -12.63 1.51
CA ALA A 655 -34.55 -12.29 2.19
C ALA A 655 -34.44 -11.05 3.07
N MET A 656 -33.38 -10.96 3.88
CA MET A 656 -33.12 -9.83 4.76
C MET A 656 -33.06 -8.51 3.98
N ARG A 657 -32.30 -8.45 2.89
CA ARG A 657 -32.15 -7.24 2.06
C ARG A 657 -33.48 -6.80 1.45
N LEU A 658 -34.25 -7.76 0.93
CA LEU A 658 -35.59 -7.51 0.38
C LEU A 658 -36.60 -7.08 1.45
N HIS A 659 -36.47 -7.57 2.69
CA HIS A 659 -37.26 -7.14 3.83
C HIS A 659 -36.91 -5.71 4.24
N GLU A 660 -35.63 -5.34 4.31
CA GLU A 660 -35.21 -3.97 4.63
C GLU A 660 -35.69 -2.97 3.57
N ILE A 661 -35.61 -3.30 2.27
CA ILE A 661 -36.19 -2.48 1.20
C ILE A 661 -37.70 -2.26 1.42
N GLN A 662 -38.45 -3.30 1.79
CA GLN A 662 -39.89 -3.19 2.06
C GLN A 662 -40.16 -2.27 3.26
N LYS A 663 -39.44 -2.46 4.36
CA LYS A 663 -39.57 -1.65 5.59
C LYS A 663 -39.27 -0.18 5.31
N LEU A 664 -38.10 0.12 4.76
CA LEU A 664 -37.66 1.48 4.47
C LEU A 664 -38.61 2.19 3.49
N ARG A 665 -38.95 1.54 2.38
CA ARG A 665 -39.84 2.10 1.34
C ARG A 665 -41.23 2.42 1.88
N SER A 666 -41.77 1.58 2.77
CA SER A 666 -43.11 1.77 3.33
C SER A 666 -43.24 3.05 4.18
N HIS A 667 -42.15 3.49 4.80
CA HIS A 667 -42.08 4.70 5.62
C HIS A 667 -41.49 5.91 4.88
N GLY A 668 -41.19 5.77 3.58
CA GLY A 668 -40.64 6.85 2.75
C GLY A 668 -39.17 7.15 2.99
N PHE A 669 -38.43 6.21 3.58
CA PHE A 669 -36.98 6.32 3.76
C PHE A 669 -36.21 5.99 2.48
N ASP A 670 -34.98 6.47 2.39
CA ASP A 670 -34.08 6.17 1.27
C ASP A 670 -33.66 4.69 1.33
N ILE A 671 -33.65 4.02 0.18
CA ILE A 671 -33.36 2.59 0.02
C ILE A 671 -32.12 2.30 -0.82
N SER A 672 -31.39 3.35 -1.23
CA SER A 672 -30.32 3.25 -2.21
C SER A 672 -29.15 2.37 -1.74
N TYR A 673 -28.87 2.30 -0.44
CA TYR A 673 -27.85 1.40 0.11
C TYR A 673 -28.22 -0.07 -0.11
N GLU A 674 -29.47 -0.42 0.17
CA GLU A 674 -29.98 -1.77 0.03
C GLU A 674 -30.10 -2.19 -1.44
N GLU A 675 -30.53 -1.26 -2.31
CA GLU A 675 -30.62 -1.49 -3.76
C GLU A 675 -29.24 -1.66 -4.42
N ALA A 676 -28.23 -0.91 -3.97
CA ALA A 676 -26.85 -1.05 -4.46
C ALA A 676 -26.33 -2.48 -4.23
N HIS A 677 -26.38 -2.96 -2.98
CA HIS A 677 -25.94 -4.30 -2.59
C HIS A 677 -26.72 -5.42 -3.28
N LEU A 678 -28.06 -5.29 -3.38
CA LEU A 678 -28.87 -6.27 -4.10
C LEU A 678 -28.42 -6.44 -5.56
N SER A 679 -27.91 -5.37 -6.19
CA SER A 679 -27.43 -5.40 -7.57
C SER A 679 -25.98 -5.88 -7.69
N ILE A 680 -25.06 -5.38 -6.86
CA ILE A 680 -23.62 -5.57 -7.04
C ILE A 680 -23.12 -6.88 -6.41
N ASP A 681 -23.79 -7.38 -5.37
CA ASP A 681 -23.37 -8.58 -4.65
C ASP A 681 -23.87 -9.87 -5.30
N ASN A 682 -24.72 -9.76 -6.34
CA ASN A 682 -25.48 -10.87 -6.91
C ASN A 682 -24.66 -12.15 -7.16
N PHE A 683 -25.28 -13.31 -6.94
CA PHE A 683 -24.59 -14.60 -7.03
C PHE A 683 -24.23 -15.04 -8.46
N SER A 684 -24.69 -14.34 -9.50
CA SER A 684 -24.38 -14.70 -10.89
C SER A 684 -23.00 -14.19 -11.33
N ALA A 685 -22.73 -12.91 -11.09
CA ALA A 685 -21.50 -12.25 -11.54
C ALA A 685 -21.00 -11.17 -10.55
N GLY A 686 -21.73 -10.96 -9.46
CA GLY A 686 -21.45 -9.98 -8.43
C GLY A 686 -20.45 -10.47 -7.39
N HIS A 687 -20.25 -9.64 -6.37
CA HIS A 687 -19.18 -9.81 -5.39
C HIS A 687 -19.25 -11.11 -4.59
N ALA A 688 -20.44 -11.66 -4.30
CA ALA A 688 -20.54 -12.96 -3.61
C ALA A 688 -19.90 -14.10 -4.40
N ARG A 689 -20.15 -14.16 -5.71
CA ARG A 689 -19.52 -15.16 -6.60
C ARG A 689 -18.03 -14.90 -6.73
N GLN A 690 -17.65 -13.65 -6.96
CA GLN A 690 -16.24 -13.25 -7.07
C GLN A 690 -15.45 -13.61 -5.81
N SER A 691 -16.06 -13.49 -4.62
CA SER A 691 -15.42 -13.85 -3.34
C SER A 691 -15.06 -15.32 -3.23
N ALA A 692 -15.93 -16.22 -3.68
CA ALA A 692 -15.60 -17.63 -3.76
C ALA A 692 -14.47 -17.88 -4.78
N GLU A 693 -14.48 -17.18 -5.91
CA GLU A 693 -13.43 -17.28 -6.93
C GLU A 693 -12.08 -16.72 -6.46
N ILE A 694 -12.07 -15.68 -5.62
CA ILE A 694 -10.87 -15.15 -4.96
C ILE A 694 -10.21 -16.24 -4.12
N VAL A 695 -11.00 -16.93 -3.29
CA VAL A 695 -10.51 -18.04 -2.44
C VAL A 695 -9.98 -19.17 -3.31
N VAL A 696 -10.70 -19.54 -4.39
CA VAL A 696 -10.26 -20.58 -5.32
C VAL A 696 -8.94 -20.20 -6.00
N ALA A 697 -8.82 -18.98 -6.50
CA ALA A 697 -7.61 -18.50 -7.16
C ALA A 697 -6.40 -18.52 -6.21
N TYR A 698 -6.58 -18.03 -4.98
CA TYR A 698 -5.54 -18.04 -3.96
C TYR A 698 -5.09 -19.47 -3.60
N LEU A 699 -6.04 -20.38 -3.30
CA LEU A 699 -5.69 -21.74 -2.92
C LEU A 699 -5.15 -22.58 -4.08
N ASP A 700 -5.46 -22.23 -5.33
CA ASP A 700 -4.83 -22.82 -6.51
C ASP A 700 -3.35 -22.40 -6.64
N ASP A 701 -3.01 -21.14 -6.36
CA ASP A 701 -1.62 -20.69 -6.26
C ASP A 701 -0.87 -21.38 -5.11
N VAL A 702 -1.50 -21.53 -3.94
CA VAL A 702 -0.94 -22.29 -2.81
C VAL A 702 -0.71 -23.75 -3.20
N ARG A 703 -1.65 -24.39 -3.90
CA ARG A 703 -1.50 -25.77 -4.37
C ARG A 703 -0.28 -25.93 -5.28
N ARG A 704 -0.13 -25.03 -6.26
CA ARG A 704 1.02 -25.01 -7.18
C ARG A 704 2.34 -24.82 -6.45
N ALA A 705 2.39 -23.92 -5.48
CA ALA A 705 3.62 -23.55 -4.79
C ALA A 705 4.01 -24.50 -3.65
N SER A 706 3.04 -25.08 -2.94
CA SER A 706 3.27 -25.73 -1.64
C SER A 706 2.48 -27.03 -1.41
N GLY A 707 1.69 -27.49 -2.38
CA GLY A 707 0.99 -28.78 -2.33
C GLY A 707 -0.26 -28.80 -1.44
N GLU A 708 -0.92 -29.96 -1.41
CA GLU A 708 -2.27 -30.10 -0.85
C GLU A 708 -2.35 -29.90 0.68
N GLU A 709 -1.31 -30.30 1.43
CA GLU A 709 -1.29 -30.06 2.88
C GLU A 709 -1.27 -28.57 3.22
N ALA A 710 -0.59 -27.75 2.40
CA ALA A 710 -0.59 -26.30 2.58
C ALA A 710 -1.98 -25.72 2.27
N VAL A 711 -2.64 -26.20 1.22
CA VAL A 711 -4.01 -25.80 0.87
C VAL A 711 -4.95 -25.98 2.06
N GLN A 712 -4.96 -27.15 2.70
CA GLN A 712 -5.87 -27.39 3.83
C GLN A 712 -5.54 -26.54 5.07
N ARG A 713 -4.26 -26.26 5.35
CA ARG A 713 -3.86 -25.34 6.43
C ARG A 713 -4.31 -23.91 6.17
N GLU A 714 -4.07 -23.41 4.96
CA GLU A 714 -4.45 -22.05 4.57
C GLU A 714 -5.98 -21.92 4.47
N TRP A 715 -6.68 -22.96 3.99
CA TRP A 715 -8.13 -23.04 3.99
C TRP A 715 -8.72 -22.91 5.40
N ARG A 716 -8.15 -23.60 6.39
CA ARG A 716 -8.64 -23.48 7.77
C ARG A 716 -8.61 -22.03 8.27
N ARG A 717 -7.58 -21.26 7.88
CA ARG A 717 -7.50 -19.83 8.20
C ARG A 717 -8.56 -19.01 7.46
N ILE A 718 -8.77 -19.30 6.17
CA ILE A 718 -9.85 -18.67 5.39
C ILE A 718 -11.20 -18.95 6.05
N TRP A 719 -11.51 -20.21 6.35
CA TRP A 719 -12.79 -20.57 6.98
C TRP A 719 -12.95 -20.00 8.39
N ARG A 720 -11.85 -19.81 9.14
CA ARG A 720 -11.86 -19.07 10.42
C ARG A 720 -12.27 -17.61 10.23
N GLY A 721 -11.83 -16.97 9.15
CA GLY A 721 -12.28 -15.66 8.72
C GLY A 721 -13.80 -15.59 8.47
N TYR A 722 -14.32 -16.51 7.64
CA TYR A 722 -15.76 -16.65 7.36
C TYR A 722 -16.56 -16.91 8.64
N ALA A 723 -16.08 -17.84 9.49
CA ALA A 723 -16.70 -18.14 10.76
C ALA A 723 -16.72 -16.92 11.69
N SER A 724 -15.71 -16.04 11.65
CA SER A 724 -15.71 -14.82 12.46
C SER A 724 -16.76 -13.81 12.03
N PHE A 725 -17.03 -13.72 10.72
CA PHE A 725 -18.18 -12.97 10.22
C PHE A 725 -19.50 -13.58 10.73
N ALA A 726 -19.69 -14.89 10.50
CA ALA A 726 -20.87 -15.63 10.93
C ALA A 726 -21.11 -15.55 12.45
N TYR A 727 -20.03 -15.49 13.24
CA TYR A 727 -20.09 -15.40 14.69
C TYR A 727 -20.81 -14.13 15.18
N PHE A 728 -20.62 -12.99 14.50
CA PHE A 728 -21.32 -11.76 14.85
C PHE A 728 -22.74 -11.71 14.30
N VAL A 729 -22.94 -12.19 13.06
CA VAL A 729 -24.27 -12.23 12.42
C VAL A 729 -25.21 -13.19 13.15
N GLU A 730 -24.73 -14.38 13.52
CA GLU A 730 -25.52 -15.45 14.15
C GLU A 730 -25.53 -15.34 15.69
N HIS A 731 -25.66 -14.12 16.23
CA HIS A 731 -25.58 -13.87 17.67
C HIS A 731 -26.53 -14.75 18.51
N ALA A 732 -27.73 -15.05 17.98
CA ALA A 732 -28.71 -15.93 18.61
C ALA A 732 -28.20 -17.39 18.71
N LEU A 733 -27.59 -17.91 17.64
CA LEU A 733 -26.97 -19.23 17.64
C LEU A 733 -25.82 -19.28 18.66
N VAL A 734 -24.92 -18.30 18.60
CA VAL A 734 -23.76 -18.22 19.50
C VAL A 734 -24.21 -18.18 20.97
N LYS A 735 -25.22 -17.36 21.30
CA LYS A 735 -25.79 -17.30 22.66
C LYS A 735 -26.33 -18.66 23.09
N ARG A 736 -27.15 -19.33 22.26
CA ARG A 736 -27.69 -20.66 22.57
C ARG A 736 -26.59 -21.69 22.82
N VAL A 737 -25.58 -21.74 21.97
CA VAL A 737 -24.46 -22.70 22.07
C VAL A 737 -23.64 -22.44 23.34
N ARG A 738 -23.29 -21.17 23.62
CA ARG A 738 -22.53 -20.80 24.82
C ARG A 738 -23.31 -21.11 26.11
N SER A 739 -24.61 -20.82 26.14
CA SER A 739 -25.47 -21.18 27.27
C SER A 739 -25.55 -22.69 27.49
N ALA A 740 -25.59 -23.50 26.42
CA ALA A 740 -25.58 -24.95 26.52
C ALA A 740 -24.24 -25.50 27.06
N GLN A 741 -23.10 -24.89 26.68
CA GLN A 741 -21.77 -25.28 27.16
C GLN A 741 -21.49 -24.87 28.60
N ALA A 742 -22.08 -23.76 29.08
CA ALA A 742 -21.93 -23.29 30.45
C ALA A 742 -22.62 -24.17 31.51
N GLY A 743 -23.48 -25.12 31.09
CA GLY A 743 -24.28 -25.97 31.96
C GLY A 743 -25.40 -25.21 32.70
N PRO A 744 -26.30 -25.92 33.41
CA PRO A 744 -27.35 -25.27 34.19
C PRO A 744 -26.74 -24.50 35.36
N VAL A 745 -26.72 -23.17 35.27
CA VAL A 745 -26.47 -22.31 36.43
C VAL A 745 -27.66 -22.49 37.39
N THR A 746 -27.41 -23.03 38.59
CA THR A 746 -28.38 -22.95 39.68
C THR A 746 -28.49 -21.49 40.13
N THR A 747 -29.39 -20.72 39.51
CA THR A 747 -29.71 -19.36 39.95
C THR A 747 -30.88 -19.37 40.92
N ALA A 748 -30.64 -18.89 42.14
CA ALA A 748 -31.68 -18.25 42.95
C ALA A 748 -32.29 -17.06 42.17
N PRO A 749 -33.56 -16.71 42.39
CA PRO A 749 -34.30 -15.87 41.45
C PRO A 749 -33.93 -14.39 41.59
N ALA A 750 -33.57 -13.75 40.48
CA ALA A 750 -33.68 -12.29 40.34
C ALA A 750 -33.95 -11.87 38.89
N ALA A 751 -35.05 -11.11 38.76
CA ALA A 751 -35.39 -10.08 37.77
C ALA A 751 -35.32 -10.41 36.27
N ALA A 752 -36.51 -10.77 35.75
CA ALA A 752 -37.04 -10.54 34.40
C ALA A 752 -36.11 -9.93 33.33
N ASP A 753 -35.61 -10.80 32.45
CA ASP A 753 -35.19 -10.45 31.09
C ASP A 753 -36.44 -10.22 30.22
N LEU A 754 -36.50 -9.05 29.56
CA LEU A 754 -37.50 -8.71 28.55
C LEU A 754 -37.02 -9.15 27.17
N VAL A 755 -37.97 -9.76 26.45
CA VAL A 755 -37.92 -10.18 25.04
C VAL A 755 -37.62 -9.00 24.11
N ILE A 756 -36.62 -9.15 23.25
CA ILE A 756 -36.53 -8.56 21.89
C ILE A 756 -36.07 -9.68 20.97
#